data_AF-A0A1Y2B0V8-F1
#
_entry.id   AF-A0A1Y2B0V8-F1
#
_cell.length_a   1.000
_cell.length_b   1.000
_cell.length_c   1.000
_cell.angle_alpha   90.00
_cell.angle_beta   90.00
_cell.angle_gamma   90.00
#
_symmetry.space_group_name_H-M   'P 1'
#
loop_
_entity.id
_entity.type
_entity.pdbx_description
1 polymer ?
#
loop_
_entity_poly.entity_id
_entity_poly.type
_entity_poly.pdbx_seq_one_letter_code
_entity_poly.pdbx_strand_id
1 'polypeptide(L)'
;MGCCPSKNATVGTATVHTALEEKTRPENLTVEIQTGVDNYGLVDINFDLTLYHSDCAAADSLVKETTVTKLHKFTYSRFTTLGKKSGYLTFHVIAPELIGNHIYAIALNNKLKKEWYFEAITVKRDRDGKTAQVFYFPVFSWIVEGPRRIFFFGAHTPDPKVLPPKILELRAEDIGFWQSKYNTQFKQEGLPVGHSAETKTLFHDEKISYEKGNDFDYHVVKALAHGGILQLLTRRGQMFKSFAEIDKLLYMVEKKPDIAYHWQEDTVFGAQVVSGVNPVMIRAIPAGGEFPDTFPARIGEKLEKTPCLAGKDVKEELRSGHFSYVDYSPYLEKFVDKINSDCAGIGEDETKHRFNGYMASPVGLFWHDKDHGKIYPVAIRVVKDGDVFYPPPSDEKDDIKLNQWILAKMWFGLGDANVHQFSTHLLRTHLVIETFDLSMARQLSPHHPIYKILKHHFRSTMSVNATARERLINLVMKIFSMGDCILDFLKHSYSQWKFFEDNNPIKQLEQREFTGKSGNSLEEPGQYPWAEDSRDLFTIIHNFVKEYIDIYYESDISVAQDEEVQNWIKEADEFNWGDKGVPKSIETKELLTEVIAVLIWTTTAQHSSVNFSQYTYTSYSPNRVSKSHRPPLKSYDEKVDQTYLMESLPTIAESARLSGIVAALSSYEPKEVFIGKRACDLHGPSQVKEKKVFAAFAAALKAYGKRVEERNNTLVGRKESPYIWLTPQKITNSIAI
;
A
#
# COMPACT_ATOMS: atom_id res chain seq x y z
N MET A 1 -25.54 -64.76 81.24
CA MET A 1 -24.90 -63.45 81.49
C MET A 1 -25.22 -62.61 80.26
N GLY A 2 -26.34 -61.89 80.22
CA GLY A 2 -26.50 -60.50 80.71
C GLY A 2 -25.80 -59.53 79.74
N CYS A 3 -26.39 -58.54 79.06
CA CYS A 3 -27.69 -57.87 79.12
C CYS A 3 -27.93 -57.15 77.77
N CYS A 4 -29.19 -57.01 77.36
CA CYS A 4 -29.69 -55.94 76.46
C CYS A 4 -29.85 -54.62 77.28
N PRO A 5 -30.06 -53.39 76.73
CA PRO A 5 -31.12 -53.08 75.75
C PRO A 5 -30.85 -51.91 74.74
N SER A 6 -31.38 -52.01 73.51
CA SER A 6 -32.53 -51.25 72.94
C SER A 6 -32.34 -49.75 72.59
N LYS A 7 -32.61 -49.37 71.32
CA LYS A 7 -33.79 -48.57 70.90
C LYS A 7 -33.79 -48.20 69.39
N ASN A 8 -34.74 -48.80 68.69
CA ASN A 8 -35.70 -48.29 67.68
C ASN A 8 -35.40 -47.12 66.72
N ALA A 9 -35.82 -47.41 65.46
CA ALA A 9 -36.50 -46.54 64.47
C ALA A 9 -35.62 -45.52 63.72
N THR A 10 -35.75 -45.27 62.42
CA THR A 10 -36.93 -45.32 61.54
C THR A 10 -36.46 -45.34 60.08
N VAL A 11 -37.18 -46.03 59.20
CA VAL A 11 -37.01 -45.92 57.74
C VAL A 11 -37.48 -44.52 57.32
N GLY A 12 -36.56 -43.73 56.75
CA GLY A 12 -36.83 -42.41 56.18
C GLY A 12 -36.42 -42.39 54.71
N THR A 13 -37.42 -42.27 53.84
CA THR A 13 -37.34 -42.01 52.41
C THR A 13 -36.34 -40.91 52.09
N ALA A 14 -35.32 -41.23 51.28
CA ALA A 14 -34.42 -40.24 50.71
C ALA A 14 -35.17 -39.43 49.64
N THR A 15 -35.71 -38.30 50.06
CA THR A 15 -36.20 -37.26 49.17
C THR A 15 -35.01 -36.68 48.43
N VAL A 16 -35.04 -36.81 47.10
CA VAL A 16 -34.16 -36.12 46.16
C VAL A 16 -34.30 -34.61 46.38
N HIS A 17 -33.38 -34.02 47.16
CA HIS A 17 -33.20 -32.57 47.21
C HIS A 17 -32.57 -32.12 45.90
N THR A 18 -33.45 -31.92 44.91
CA THR A 18 -33.43 -30.84 43.93
C THR A 18 -32.13 -30.04 43.79
N ALA A 19 -31.39 -30.33 42.72
CA ALA A 19 -30.36 -29.49 42.10
C ALA A 19 -30.97 -28.22 41.42
N LEU A 20 -31.84 -27.49 42.12
CA LEU A 20 -32.63 -26.38 41.56
C LEU A 20 -32.41 -25.02 42.25
N GLU A 21 -31.48 -24.90 43.22
CA GLU A 21 -31.25 -23.64 43.96
C GLU A 21 -29.94 -22.88 43.63
N GLU A 22 -29.19 -23.25 42.59
CA GLU A 22 -28.03 -22.46 42.11
C GLU A 22 -28.39 -21.44 41.01
N LYS A 23 -29.67 -21.30 40.65
CA LYS A 23 -30.11 -20.31 39.65
C LYS A 23 -30.37 -18.95 40.32
N THR A 24 -29.73 -17.92 39.76
CA THR A 24 -29.88 -16.47 40.02
C THR A 24 -29.07 -15.84 41.17
N ARG A 25 -27.75 -16.12 41.24
CA ARG A 25 -26.84 -15.17 41.90
C ARG A 25 -26.38 -14.10 40.88
N PRO A 26 -26.71 -12.82 41.08
CA PRO A 26 -26.22 -11.76 40.20
C PRO A 26 -24.70 -11.59 40.37
N GLU A 27 -24.00 -11.24 39.28
CA GLU A 27 -22.54 -11.01 39.29
C GLU A 27 -22.21 -9.56 38.91
N ASN A 28 -21.28 -8.96 39.65
CA ASN A 28 -20.81 -7.60 39.38
C ASN A 28 -19.75 -7.63 38.28
N LEU A 29 -19.92 -6.76 37.29
CA LEU A 29 -18.98 -6.56 36.21
C LEU A 29 -18.59 -5.09 36.12
N THR A 30 -17.33 -4.86 35.79
CA THR A 30 -16.83 -3.54 35.41
C THR A 30 -16.54 -3.54 33.92
N VAL A 31 -17.27 -2.73 33.16
CA VAL A 31 -17.11 -2.58 31.70
C VAL A 31 -16.43 -1.24 31.43
N GLU A 32 -15.28 -1.29 30.75
CA GLU A 32 -14.52 -0.12 30.34
C GLU A 32 -14.56 0.01 28.83
N ILE A 33 -15.04 1.14 28.33
CA ILE A 33 -15.05 1.46 26.90
C ILE A 33 -13.96 2.50 26.66
N GLN A 34 -13.00 2.16 25.80
CA GLN A 34 -12.02 3.09 25.27
C GLN A 34 -12.57 3.71 23.99
N THR A 35 -12.73 5.03 24.00
CA THR A 35 -13.31 5.79 22.90
C THR A 35 -12.21 6.44 22.09
N GLY A 36 -12.31 6.42 20.76
CA GLY A 36 -11.31 7.08 19.92
C GLY A 36 -11.50 8.58 19.84
N VAL A 37 -10.51 9.25 19.23
CA VAL A 37 -10.40 10.71 19.17
C VAL A 37 -11.53 11.41 18.40
N ASP A 38 -12.19 10.69 17.47
CA ASP A 38 -13.23 11.24 16.58
C ASP A 38 -14.62 11.39 17.24
N ASN A 39 -14.74 11.17 18.55
CA ASN A 39 -16.03 11.12 19.25
C ASN A 39 -16.62 12.47 19.70
N TYR A 40 -16.10 13.61 19.20
CA TYR A 40 -16.64 14.98 19.39
C TYR A 40 -17.18 15.31 20.79
N GLY A 41 -16.45 14.98 21.86
CA GLY A 41 -16.86 15.35 23.22
C GLY A 41 -18.12 14.62 23.73
N LEU A 42 -18.29 13.35 23.36
CA LEU A 42 -19.20 12.33 23.93
C LEU A 42 -20.25 12.84 24.93
N VAL A 43 -21.48 12.93 24.42
CA VAL A 43 -22.72 13.11 25.19
C VAL A 43 -23.63 11.96 24.84
N ASP A 44 -24.13 11.28 25.87
CA ASP A 44 -25.18 10.24 25.88
C ASP A 44 -24.77 8.92 25.21
N ILE A 45 -24.60 7.88 26.03
CA ILE A 45 -24.39 6.50 25.59
C ILE A 45 -25.55 5.65 26.12
N ASN A 46 -26.11 4.79 25.25
CA ASN A 46 -27.14 3.83 25.61
C ASN A 46 -26.98 2.54 24.78
N PHE A 47 -26.34 1.52 25.37
CA PHE A 47 -26.20 0.21 24.72
C PHE A 47 -26.78 -0.90 25.60
N ASP A 48 -27.37 -1.89 24.95
CA ASP A 48 -27.45 -3.22 25.54
C ASP A 48 -26.13 -3.95 25.25
N LEU A 49 -25.53 -4.54 26.29
CA LEU A 49 -24.36 -5.40 26.19
C LEU A 49 -24.76 -6.84 26.43
N THR A 50 -24.53 -7.70 25.45
CA THR A 50 -24.74 -9.15 25.60
C THR A 50 -23.39 -9.85 25.69
N LEU A 51 -23.25 -10.74 26.66
CA LEU A 51 -22.04 -11.55 26.90
C LEU A 51 -22.31 -12.99 26.46
N TYR A 52 -21.38 -13.57 25.70
CA TYR A 52 -21.39 -14.98 25.32
C TYR A 52 -20.30 -15.72 26.08
N HIS A 53 -20.69 -16.59 27.01
CA HIS A 53 -19.76 -17.15 28.00
C HIS A 53 -20.04 -18.62 28.34
N SER A 54 -19.04 -19.29 28.89
CA SER A 54 -19.15 -20.64 29.46
C SER A 54 -18.18 -20.83 30.63
N ASP A 55 -18.34 -21.93 31.36
CA ASP A 55 -17.55 -22.21 32.56
C ASP A 55 -16.09 -22.54 32.27
N CYS A 56 -15.79 -23.05 31.06
CA CYS A 56 -14.45 -23.31 30.54
C CYS A 56 -14.36 -22.99 29.04
N ALA A 57 -13.14 -22.94 28.50
CA ALA A 57 -12.87 -22.66 27.09
C ALA A 57 -12.72 -23.96 26.27
N ALA A 58 -13.77 -24.77 26.21
CA ALA A 58 -13.78 -26.04 25.47
C ALA A 58 -14.73 -25.99 24.28
N ALA A 59 -14.40 -26.65 23.16
CA ALA A 59 -15.18 -26.59 21.93
C ALA A 59 -16.58 -27.21 22.03
N ASP A 60 -16.83 -28.07 23.00
CA ASP A 60 -18.13 -28.66 23.31
C ASP A 60 -18.92 -27.87 24.37
N SER A 61 -18.40 -26.73 24.83
CA SER A 61 -19.04 -25.92 25.87
C SER A 61 -20.39 -25.37 25.41
N LEU A 62 -21.40 -25.50 26.28
CA LEU A 62 -22.68 -24.81 26.10
C LEU A 62 -22.50 -23.31 26.39
N VAL A 63 -22.45 -22.51 25.34
CA VAL A 63 -22.34 -21.04 25.44
C VAL A 63 -23.68 -20.45 25.88
N LYS A 64 -23.67 -19.75 27.02
CA LYS A 64 -24.79 -18.99 27.55
C LYS A 64 -24.76 -17.57 26.99
N GLU A 65 -25.94 -16.99 26.80
CA GLU A 65 -26.14 -15.60 26.38
C GLU A 65 -26.75 -14.81 27.54
N THR A 66 -26.02 -13.82 28.05
CA THR A 66 -26.49 -12.98 29.16
C THR A 66 -26.45 -11.51 28.77
N THR A 67 -27.62 -10.87 28.74
CA THR A 67 -27.75 -9.45 28.41
C THR A 67 -27.74 -8.57 29.65
N VAL A 68 -26.97 -7.50 29.58
CA VAL A 68 -26.78 -6.48 30.61
C VAL A 68 -27.27 -5.13 30.08
N THR A 69 -28.36 -4.62 30.63
CA THR A 69 -29.17 -3.53 30.02
C THR A 69 -28.92 -2.13 30.62
N LYS A 70 -27.73 -1.87 31.19
CA LYS A 70 -27.44 -0.62 31.93
C LYS A 70 -26.15 0.11 31.53
N LEU A 71 -25.64 -0.06 30.30
CA LEU A 71 -24.56 0.81 29.81
C LEU A 71 -25.14 2.17 29.40
N HIS A 72 -25.49 2.96 30.40
CA HIS A 72 -26.16 4.23 30.21
C HIS A 72 -25.53 5.32 31.07
N LYS A 73 -25.05 6.39 30.41
CA LYS A 73 -24.45 7.55 31.08
C LYS A 73 -24.88 8.83 30.37
N PHE A 74 -25.66 9.65 31.06
CA PHE A 74 -25.90 11.04 30.71
C PHE A 74 -24.79 11.89 31.34
N THR A 75 -23.97 12.55 30.54
CA THR A 75 -23.05 13.58 31.03
C THR A 75 -23.31 14.87 30.29
N TYR A 76 -24.01 15.80 30.94
CA TYR A 76 -24.17 17.16 30.43
C TYR A 76 -22.91 17.96 30.76
N SER A 77 -22.00 18.08 29.81
CA SER A 77 -20.92 19.06 29.90
C SER A 77 -20.85 19.82 28.58
N ARG A 78 -21.48 21.00 28.56
CA ARG A 78 -21.36 21.98 27.48
C ARG A 78 -19.92 22.49 27.27
N PHE A 79 -18.97 22.12 28.14
CA PHE A 79 -17.65 22.77 28.21
C PHE A 79 -16.45 21.83 28.38
N THR A 80 -16.60 20.51 28.36
CA THR A 80 -15.42 19.61 28.33
C THR A 80 -14.92 19.45 26.91
N THR A 81 -14.12 20.46 26.53
CA THR A 81 -12.98 20.41 25.61
C THR A 81 -13.21 19.71 24.27
N LEU A 82 -12.96 20.46 23.20
CA LEU A 82 -12.28 19.99 21.97
C LEU A 82 -10.95 19.29 22.31
N GLY A 83 -11.02 18.20 23.07
CA GLY A 83 -9.93 17.49 23.70
C GLY A 83 -9.49 16.36 22.79
N LYS A 84 -8.32 16.54 22.18
CA LYS A 84 -7.66 15.69 21.19
C LYS A 84 -7.12 14.36 21.76
N LYS A 85 -7.86 13.65 22.62
CA LYS A 85 -7.40 12.41 23.27
C LYS A 85 -8.52 11.37 23.39
N SER A 86 -8.14 10.09 23.25
CA SER A 86 -8.99 8.94 23.55
C SER A 86 -9.53 9.02 24.99
N GLY A 87 -10.80 8.69 25.19
CA GLY A 87 -11.46 8.72 26.49
C GLY A 87 -11.68 7.32 27.05
N TYR A 88 -11.91 7.24 28.37
CA TYR A 88 -12.33 6.01 29.04
C TYR A 88 -13.67 6.21 29.73
N LEU A 89 -14.59 5.27 29.51
CA LEU A 89 -15.88 5.23 30.19
C LEU A 89 -16.01 3.93 30.96
N THR A 90 -16.11 4.04 32.28
CA THR A 90 -16.30 2.90 33.17
C THR A 90 -17.76 2.79 33.57
N PHE A 91 -18.31 1.59 33.47
CA PHE A 91 -19.65 1.23 33.89
C PHE A 91 -19.57 0.06 34.87
N HIS A 92 -20.25 0.21 36.00
CA HIS A 92 -20.46 -0.90 36.93
C HIS A 92 -21.85 -1.46 36.69
N VAL A 93 -21.92 -2.71 36.26
CA VAL A 93 -23.15 -3.37 35.84
C VAL A 93 -23.33 -4.67 36.58
N ILE A 94 -24.59 -5.08 36.74
CA ILE A 94 -24.96 -6.31 37.43
C ILE A 94 -25.56 -7.23 36.39
N ALA A 95 -24.92 -8.37 36.15
CA ALA A 95 -25.49 -9.44 35.33
C ALA A 95 -26.60 -10.15 36.12
N PRO A 96 -27.72 -10.53 35.47
CA PRO A 96 -28.84 -11.21 36.14
C PRO A 96 -28.48 -12.64 36.62
N GLU A 97 -27.37 -13.18 36.15
CA GLU A 97 -26.86 -14.50 36.47
C GLU A 97 -25.33 -14.50 36.53
N LEU A 98 -24.75 -15.60 37.01
CA LEU A 98 -23.31 -15.83 37.03
C LEU A 98 -22.77 -15.94 35.60
N ILE A 99 -21.71 -15.19 35.34
CA ILE A 99 -20.94 -15.25 34.10
C ILE A 99 -19.86 -16.32 34.24
N GLY A 100 -19.80 -17.22 33.26
CA GLY A 100 -18.81 -18.29 33.18
C GLY A 100 -17.37 -17.77 33.19
N ASN A 101 -16.39 -18.66 33.40
CA ASN A 101 -14.97 -18.29 33.49
C ASN A 101 -14.32 -17.93 32.16
N HIS A 102 -15.06 -18.05 31.06
CA HIS A 102 -14.57 -17.66 29.75
C HIS A 102 -15.66 -16.89 29.01
N ILE A 103 -15.31 -15.71 28.50
CA ILE A 103 -16.16 -14.89 27.63
C ILE A 103 -15.55 -14.94 26.23
N TYR A 104 -16.29 -15.49 25.27
CA TYR A 104 -15.84 -15.63 23.88
C TYR A 104 -16.10 -14.37 23.06
N ALA A 105 -17.24 -13.73 23.30
CA ALA A 105 -17.69 -12.60 22.51
C ALA A 105 -18.60 -11.69 23.33
N ILE A 106 -18.71 -10.45 22.87
CA ILE A 106 -19.70 -9.48 23.29
C ILE A 106 -20.50 -9.01 22.08
N ALA A 107 -21.77 -8.67 22.29
CA ALA A 107 -22.55 -7.94 21.31
C ALA A 107 -23.04 -6.61 21.87
N LEU A 108 -22.96 -5.57 21.07
CA LEU A 108 -23.50 -4.25 21.36
C LEU A 108 -24.70 -3.96 20.47
N ASN A 109 -25.81 -3.57 21.07
CA ASN A 109 -26.96 -3.05 20.34
C ASN A 109 -27.10 -1.55 20.57
N ASN A 110 -26.85 -0.76 19.53
CA ASN A 110 -27.06 0.68 19.56
C ASN A 110 -28.48 1.03 19.13
N LYS A 111 -29.27 1.51 20.10
CA LYS A 111 -30.66 1.95 19.89
C LYS A 111 -30.79 3.45 19.59
N LEU A 112 -29.69 4.18 19.54
CA LEU A 112 -29.67 5.61 19.27
C LEU A 112 -29.19 5.86 17.84
N LYS A 113 -29.73 6.90 17.20
CA LYS A 113 -29.27 7.39 15.89
C LYS A 113 -27.82 7.90 15.90
N LYS A 114 -27.27 8.13 17.08
CA LYS A 114 -25.91 8.66 17.24
C LYS A 114 -24.91 7.52 17.12
N GLU A 115 -23.83 7.78 16.39
CA GLU A 115 -22.76 6.81 16.16
C GLU A 115 -21.55 7.15 17.03
N TRP A 116 -20.80 6.13 17.47
CA TRP A 116 -19.59 6.32 18.28
C TRP A 116 -18.48 5.40 17.82
N TYR A 117 -17.26 5.92 17.77
CA TYR A 117 -16.07 5.13 17.42
C TYR A 117 -15.41 4.54 18.66
N PHE A 118 -15.42 3.23 18.81
CA PHE A 118 -14.76 2.56 19.93
C PHE A 118 -13.44 1.94 19.49
N GLU A 119 -12.41 2.12 20.31
CA GLU A 119 -11.11 1.47 20.10
C GLU A 119 -11.10 0.09 20.73
N ALA A 120 -11.61 -0.02 21.97
CA ALA A 120 -11.67 -1.28 22.69
C ALA A 120 -12.76 -1.28 23.75
N ILE A 121 -13.18 -2.49 24.13
CA ILE A 121 -14.05 -2.74 25.29
C ILE A 121 -13.36 -3.75 26.19
N THR A 122 -13.30 -3.47 27.48
CA THR A 122 -12.74 -4.37 28.48
C THR A 122 -13.83 -4.76 29.49
N VAL A 123 -14.04 -6.06 29.67
CA VAL A 123 -14.96 -6.59 30.68
C VAL A 123 -14.12 -7.20 31.81
N LYS A 124 -14.25 -6.64 33.00
CA LYS A 124 -13.64 -7.13 34.24
C LYS A 124 -14.71 -7.80 35.07
N ARG A 125 -14.45 -9.03 35.49
CA ARG A 125 -15.34 -9.81 36.34
C ARG A 125 -14.84 -9.79 37.78
N ASP A 126 -15.69 -9.34 38.69
CA ASP A 126 -15.40 -9.31 40.13
C ASP A 126 -16.13 -10.46 40.82
N ARG A 127 -15.38 -11.43 41.34
CA ARG A 127 -15.92 -12.58 42.08
C ARG A 127 -15.28 -12.62 43.46
N ASP A 128 -16.11 -12.72 44.49
CA ASP A 128 -15.70 -12.78 45.91
C ASP A 128 -14.76 -11.63 46.36
N GLY A 129 -15.00 -10.41 45.84
CA GLY A 129 -14.24 -9.22 46.21
C GLY A 129 -12.84 -9.11 45.58
N LYS A 130 -12.52 -9.95 44.59
CA LYS A 130 -11.29 -9.85 43.79
C LYS A 130 -11.65 -9.74 42.30
N THR A 131 -10.99 -8.84 41.57
CA THR A 131 -11.01 -8.86 40.11
C THR A 131 -10.30 -10.12 39.63
N ALA A 132 -11.10 -11.09 39.18
CA ALA A 132 -10.62 -12.44 38.92
C ALA A 132 -10.07 -12.61 37.49
N GLN A 133 -10.61 -11.84 36.53
CA GLN A 133 -10.30 -12.02 35.11
C GLN A 133 -10.67 -10.78 34.29
N VAL A 134 -9.88 -10.50 33.26
CA VAL A 134 -10.04 -9.35 32.37
C VAL A 134 -10.12 -9.84 30.93
N PHE A 135 -11.19 -9.46 30.23
CA PHE A 135 -11.44 -9.80 28.83
C PHE A 135 -11.37 -8.53 27.99
N TYR A 136 -10.42 -8.47 27.07
CA TYR A 136 -10.21 -7.33 26.17
C TYR A 136 -10.74 -7.66 24.78
N PHE A 137 -11.60 -6.78 24.26
CA PHE A 137 -12.21 -6.88 22.95
C PHE A 137 -11.73 -5.72 22.09
N PRO A 138 -10.87 -5.94 21.09
CA PRO A 138 -10.52 -4.92 20.13
C PRO A 138 -11.74 -4.58 19.27
N VAL A 139 -12.06 -3.29 19.13
CA VAL A 139 -13.23 -2.82 18.40
C VAL A 139 -12.81 -2.07 17.13
N PHE A 140 -12.06 -0.97 17.29
CA PHE A 140 -11.60 -0.07 16.22
C PHE A 140 -12.66 0.20 15.12
N SER A 141 -13.91 0.39 15.53
CA SER A 141 -15.07 0.45 14.63
C SER A 141 -16.11 1.45 15.14
N TRP A 142 -16.84 2.03 14.19
CA TRP A 142 -18.03 2.84 14.45
C TRP A 142 -19.20 1.94 14.85
N ILE A 143 -19.74 2.20 16.05
CA ILE A 143 -20.95 1.61 16.57
C ILE A 143 -22.13 2.44 16.07
N VAL A 144 -22.79 1.95 15.03
CA VAL A 144 -23.89 2.62 14.33
C VAL A 144 -25.25 2.08 14.76
N GLU A 145 -26.32 2.84 14.52
CA GLU A 145 -27.70 2.37 14.70
C GLU A 145 -27.98 1.18 13.78
N GLY A 146 -28.67 0.15 14.29
CA GLY A 146 -29.11 -0.99 13.49
C GLY A 146 -28.87 -2.34 14.18
N PRO A 147 -28.50 -3.40 13.42
CA PRO A 147 -28.28 -4.72 14.01
C PRO A 147 -27.14 -4.69 15.03
N ARG A 148 -27.16 -5.64 15.96
CA ARG A 148 -26.11 -5.77 16.97
C ARG A 148 -24.74 -5.98 16.30
N ARG A 149 -23.70 -5.37 16.87
CA ARG A 149 -22.30 -5.56 16.45
C ARG A 149 -21.63 -6.54 17.39
N ILE A 150 -20.92 -7.52 16.83
CA ILE A 150 -20.28 -8.60 17.59
C ILE A 150 -18.77 -8.35 17.65
N PHE A 151 -18.18 -8.53 18.82
CA PHE A 151 -16.75 -8.41 19.04
C PHE A 151 -16.24 -9.65 19.79
N PHE A 152 -15.14 -10.22 19.34
CA PHE A 152 -14.64 -11.48 19.84
C PHE A 152 -13.40 -11.30 20.71
N PHE A 153 -13.26 -12.18 21.70
CA PHE A 153 -12.10 -12.24 22.57
C PHE A 153 -10.98 -13.02 21.89
N GLY A 154 -9.83 -12.38 21.72
CA GLY A 154 -8.65 -13.03 21.16
C GLY A 154 -8.68 -13.20 19.63
N ALA A 155 -7.95 -14.20 19.16
CA ALA A 155 -7.76 -14.51 17.74
C ALA A 155 -7.89 -16.03 17.55
N HIS A 156 -8.82 -16.45 16.69
CA HIS A 156 -9.12 -17.86 16.47
C HIS A 156 -9.53 -18.12 15.02
N THR A 157 -9.09 -19.26 14.48
CA THR A 157 -9.59 -19.85 13.22
C THR A 157 -11.02 -20.36 13.44
N PRO A 158 -11.83 -20.58 12.38
CA PRO A 158 -13.18 -21.10 12.49
C PRO A 158 -13.22 -22.63 12.73
N ASP A 159 -12.27 -23.18 13.49
CA ASP A 159 -12.17 -24.62 13.72
C ASP A 159 -13.23 -25.09 14.75
N PRO A 160 -14.16 -25.98 14.38
CA PRO A 160 -15.15 -26.55 15.31
C PRO A 160 -14.55 -27.43 16.41
N LYS A 161 -13.26 -27.80 16.31
CA LYS A 161 -12.52 -28.47 17.38
C LYS A 161 -12.01 -27.50 18.44
N VAL A 162 -12.02 -26.20 18.16
CA VAL A 162 -11.52 -25.14 19.06
C VAL A 162 -12.65 -24.24 19.55
N LEU A 163 -13.62 -23.92 18.68
CA LEU A 163 -14.71 -22.99 18.98
C LEU A 163 -16.06 -23.72 19.15
N PRO A 164 -16.86 -23.33 20.16
CA PRO A 164 -18.22 -23.84 20.28
C PRO A 164 -19.13 -23.49 19.09
N PRO A 165 -20.13 -24.32 18.78
CA PRO A 165 -21.05 -24.09 17.66
C PRO A 165 -21.72 -22.70 17.68
N LYS A 166 -22.07 -22.20 18.87
CA LYS A 166 -22.67 -20.87 19.02
C LYS A 166 -21.70 -19.74 18.61
N ILE A 167 -20.40 -19.92 18.83
CA ILE A 167 -19.40 -18.92 18.44
C ILE A 167 -19.22 -18.93 16.92
N LEU A 168 -19.24 -20.11 16.28
CA LEU A 168 -19.22 -20.22 14.83
C LEU A 168 -20.46 -19.56 14.19
N GLU A 169 -21.64 -19.73 14.79
CA GLU A 169 -22.87 -19.05 14.36
C GLU A 169 -22.72 -17.51 14.43
N LEU A 170 -22.18 -16.98 15.53
CA LEU A 170 -21.95 -15.54 15.69
C LEU A 170 -20.91 -15.00 14.69
N ARG A 171 -19.89 -15.79 14.34
CA ARG A 171 -18.92 -15.40 13.30
C ARG A 171 -19.59 -15.27 11.94
N ALA A 172 -20.45 -16.23 11.57
CA ALA A 172 -21.21 -16.16 10.32
C ALA A 172 -22.18 -14.97 10.30
N GLU A 173 -22.82 -14.64 11.43
CA GLU A 173 -23.64 -13.42 11.58
C GLU A 173 -22.81 -12.14 11.33
N ASP A 174 -21.62 -12.05 11.92
CA ASP A 174 -20.73 -10.89 11.77
C ASP A 174 -20.20 -10.76 10.33
N ILE A 175 -19.80 -11.87 9.69
CA ILE A 175 -19.42 -11.90 8.27
C ILE A 175 -20.58 -11.41 7.39
N GLY A 176 -21.80 -11.89 7.64
CA GLY A 176 -23.00 -11.43 6.91
C GLY A 176 -23.25 -9.93 7.07
N PHE A 177 -23.02 -9.38 8.27
CA PHE A 177 -23.06 -7.94 8.50
C PHE A 177 -22.04 -7.21 7.61
N TRP A 178 -20.77 -7.65 7.60
CA TRP A 178 -19.71 -6.99 6.83
C TRP A 178 -19.93 -7.09 5.32
N GLN A 179 -20.39 -8.21 4.81
CA GLN A 179 -20.76 -8.38 3.39
C GLN A 179 -21.84 -7.38 2.95
N SER A 180 -22.74 -6.98 3.86
CA SER A 180 -23.78 -5.97 3.59
C SER A 180 -23.22 -4.53 3.53
N LYS A 181 -22.09 -4.26 4.20
CA LYS A 181 -21.46 -2.93 4.26
C LYS A 181 -20.43 -2.75 3.16
N TYR A 182 -19.59 -3.75 2.94
CA TYR A 182 -18.51 -3.75 1.97
C TYR A 182 -19.02 -4.29 0.62
N ASN A 183 -19.74 -3.44 -0.12
CA ASN A 183 -20.22 -3.76 -1.47
C ASN A 183 -19.18 -3.48 -2.56
N THR A 184 -19.39 -4.00 -3.76
CA THR A 184 -18.51 -3.83 -4.94
C THR A 184 -19.04 -2.73 -5.86
N GLN A 185 -19.16 -1.49 -5.37
CA GLN A 185 -19.73 -0.40 -6.19
C GLN A 185 -18.82 0.01 -7.35
N PHE A 186 -17.50 -0.11 -7.21
CA PHE A 186 -16.57 0.16 -8.30
C PHE A 186 -16.25 -1.13 -9.07
N LYS A 187 -17.03 -1.41 -10.12
CA LYS A 187 -16.84 -2.58 -10.99
C LYS A 187 -16.77 -2.15 -12.44
N GLN A 188 -15.56 -2.16 -13.00
CA GLN A 188 -15.28 -1.84 -14.39
C GLN A 188 -14.63 -3.05 -15.05
N GLU A 189 -15.23 -3.56 -16.13
CA GLU A 189 -14.68 -4.70 -16.85
C GLU A 189 -13.25 -4.41 -17.33
N GLY A 190 -12.34 -5.35 -17.06
CA GLY A 190 -10.92 -5.23 -17.38
C GLY A 190 -10.08 -4.44 -16.37
N LEU A 191 -10.62 -4.12 -15.17
CA LEU A 191 -9.87 -3.51 -14.06
C LEU A 191 -10.21 -4.18 -12.71
N PRO A 192 -9.29 -4.20 -11.73
CA PRO A 192 -9.59 -4.72 -10.39
C PRO A 192 -10.88 -4.13 -9.80
N VAL A 193 -11.70 -4.98 -9.16
CA VAL A 193 -12.91 -4.53 -8.46
C VAL A 193 -12.53 -3.73 -7.21
N GLY A 194 -13.14 -2.56 -7.02
CA GLY A 194 -12.95 -1.71 -5.86
C GLY A 194 -14.22 -1.57 -5.03
N HIS A 195 -14.07 -1.02 -3.83
CA HIS A 195 -15.20 -0.86 -2.92
C HIS A 195 -16.17 0.21 -3.41
N SER A 196 -15.68 1.42 -3.65
CA SER A 196 -16.53 2.57 -4.00
C SER A 196 -15.86 3.60 -4.90
N ALA A 197 -16.63 4.24 -5.78
CA ALA A 197 -16.19 5.37 -6.58
C ALA A 197 -16.08 6.70 -5.80
N GLU A 198 -16.75 6.85 -4.65
CA GLU A 198 -16.86 8.13 -3.93
C GLU A 198 -16.72 7.95 -2.40
N THR A 199 -15.96 8.83 -1.77
CA THR A 199 -15.66 8.78 -0.32
C THR A 199 -16.92 8.79 0.56
N LYS A 200 -17.98 9.50 0.14
CA LYS A 200 -19.24 9.63 0.90
C LYS A 200 -19.99 8.30 1.09
N THR A 201 -19.76 7.34 0.20
CA THR A 201 -20.46 6.05 0.20
C THR A 201 -19.67 4.93 0.89
N LEU A 202 -18.43 5.20 1.30
CA LEU A 202 -17.64 4.29 2.13
C LEU A 202 -18.36 4.03 3.44
N PHE A 203 -18.24 2.80 3.94
CA PHE A 203 -18.62 2.51 5.32
C PHE A 203 -17.77 3.34 6.29
N HIS A 204 -18.33 3.73 7.45
CA HIS A 204 -17.69 4.64 8.39
C HIS A 204 -16.30 4.19 8.84
N ASP A 205 -16.05 2.88 8.95
CA ASP A 205 -14.74 2.34 9.34
C ASP A 205 -13.65 2.53 8.28
N GLU A 206 -14.04 2.75 7.02
CA GLU A 206 -13.10 3.04 5.93
C GLU A 206 -12.99 4.53 5.62
N LYS A 207 -13.84 5.38 6.21
CA LYS A 207 -13.67 6.82 6.08
C LYS A 207 -12.40 7.23 6.81
N ILE A 208 -11.61 8.07 6.15
CA ILE A 208 -10.49 8.73 6.81
C ILE A 208 -11.04 9.50 8.04
N SER A 209 -10.34 9.44 9.17
CA SER A 209 -10.72 10.18 10.38
C SER A 209 -10.86 11.67 10.07
N TYR A 210 -11.63 12.40 10.87
CA TYR A 210 -11.78 13.85 10.66
C TYR A 210 -10.42 14.57 10.68
N GLU A 211 -9.50 14.11 11.53
CA GLU A 211 -8.11 14.60 11.57
C GLU A 211 -7.39 14.39 10.24
N LYS A 212 -7.38 13.16 9.70
CA LYS A 212 -6.61 12.82 8.49
C LYS A 212 -7.30 13.31 7.21
N GLY A 213 -8.63 13.45 7.21
CA GLY A 213 -9.39 13.94 6.05
C GLY A 213 -9.15 15.43 5.87
N ASN A 214 -9.15 16.17 6.99
CA ASN A 214 -8.68 17.54 7.02
C ASN A 214 -7.20 17.63 6.66
N ASP A 215 -6.33 16.68 7.04
CA ASP A 215 -4.90 16.76 6.71
C ASP A 215 -4.63 16.52 5.23
N PHE A 216 -5.27 15.54 4.59
CA PHE A 216 -5.16 15.31 3.14
C PHE A 216 -5.67 16.51 2.34
N ASP A 217 -6.90 16.98 2.64
CA ASP A 217 -7.45 18.17 2.00
C ASP A 217 -6.63 19.41 2.35
N TYR A 218 -6.11 19.53 3.57
CA TYR A 218 -5.19 20.60 3.96
C TYR A 218 -3.87 20.52 3.22
N HIS A 219 -3.27 19.36 2.99
CA HIS A 219 -1.99 19.22 2.30
C HIS A 219 -2.13 19.50 0.81
N VAL A 220 -3.17 18.95 0.16
CA VAL A 220 -3.48 19.25 -1.25
C VAL A 220 -3.88 20.71 -1.42
N VAL A 221 -4.78 21.24 -0.57
CA VAL A 221 -5.19 22.64 -0.62
C VAL A 221 -4.03 23.55 -0.24
N LYS A 222 -3.19 23.26 0.76
CA LYS A 222 -2.04 24.10 1.14
C LYS A 222 -0.96 24.09 0.07
N ALA A 223 -0.64 22.93 -0.51
CA ALA A 223 0.30 22.84 -1.61
C ALA A 223 -0.21 23.67 -2.81
N LEU A 224 -1.50 23.56 -3.16
CA LEU A 224 -2.08 24.32 -4.27
C LEU A 224 -2.39 25.79 -3.92
N ALA A 225 -2.69 26.11 -2.66
CA ALA A 225 -3.08 27.44 -2.16
C ALA A 225 -1.90 28.25 -1.63
N HIS A 226 -0.68 27.71 -1.66
CA HIS A 226 0.50 28.54 -1.52
C HIS A 226 0.42 29.63 -2.60
N GLY A 227 0.39 30.91 -2.18
CA GLY A 227 0.00 32.02 -3.06
C GLY A 227 0.80 32.10 -4.35
N GLY A 228 2.05 31.61 -4.31
CA GLY A 228 2.90 31.42 -5.47
C GLY A 228 2.40 30.40 -6.50
N ILE A 229 1.98 29.19 -6.06
CA ILE A 229 1.43 28.17 -6.97
C ILE A 229 0.12 28.64 -7.58
N LEU A 230 -0.80 29.23 -6.80
CA LEU A 230 -2.05 29.79 -7.33
C LEU A 230 -1.80 30.79 -8.47
N GLN A 231 -0.80 31.65 -8.32
CA GLN A 231 -0.44 32.62 -9.35
C GLN A 231 0.07 31.92 -10.62
N LEU A 232 0.87 30.86 -10.51
CA LEU A 232 1.33 30.09 -11.66
C LEU A 232 0.19 29.33 -12.37
N LEU A 233 -0.81 28.85 -11.63
CA LEU A 233 -1.99 28.18 -12.21
C LEU A 233 -2.84 29.11 -13.12
N THR A 234 -2.71 30.44 -12.96
CA THR A 234 -3.37 31.42 -13.85
C THR A 234 -2.69 31.54 -15.22
N ARG A 235 -1.44 31.11 -15.36
CA ARG A 235 -0.65 31.18 -16.60
C ARG A 235 -0.94 30.01 -17.54
N ARG A 236 -2.23 29.78 -17.84
CA ARG A 236 -2.67 28.66 -18.69
C ARG A 236 -2.09 28.78 -20.10
N GLY A 237 -1.61 27.65 -20.64
CA GLY A 237 -1.04 27.58 -21.99
C GLY A 237 0.33 28.26 -22.17
N GLN A 238 0.86 28.95 -21.16
CA GLN A 238 2.15 29.61 -21.26
C GLN A 238 3.29 28.61 -21.09
N MET A 239 4.22 28.61 -22.04
CA MET A 239 5.46 27.84 -21.98
C MET A 239 6.53 28.59 -21.17
N PHE A 240 7.48 27.84 -20.60
CA PHE A 240 8.71 28.43 -20.10
C PHE A 240 9.58 28.93 -21.27
N LYS A 241 10.45 29.89 -21.02
CA LYS A 241 11.39 30.46 -22.00
C LYS A 241 12.82 29.91 -21.84
N SER A 242 13.14 29.37 -20.66
CA SER A 242 14.44 28.79 -20.36
C SER A 242 14.37 27.92 -19.09
N PHE A 243 15.37 27.06 -18.89
CA PHE A 243 15.53 26.32 -17.63
C PHE A 243 15.70 27.26 -16.42
N ALA A 244 16.36 28.41 -16.60
CA ALA A 244 16.49 29.42 -15.55
C ALA A 244 15.13 30.04 -15.14
N GLU A 245 14.17 30.11 -16.07
CA GLU A 245 12.82 30.57 -15.75
C GLU A 245 12.02 29.52 -14.96
N ILE A 246 12.21 28.22 -15.27
CA ILE A 246 11.64 27.12 -14.47
C ILE A 246 12.10 27.25 -13.02
N ASP A 247 13.41 27.40 -12.83
CA ASP A 247 14.03 27.59 -11.51
C ASP A 247 13.43 28.77 -10.76
N LYS A 248 13.32 29.92 -11.43
CA LYS A 248 12.82 31.16 -10.85
C LYS A 248 11.33 31.12 -10.53
N LEU A 249 10.51 30.50 -11.36
CA LEU A 249 9.05 30.51 -11.19
C LEU A 249 8.58 29.43 -10.22
N LEU A 250 9.00 28.18 -10.41
CA LEU A 250 8.51 27.05 -9.60
C LEU A 250 9.15 27.01 -8.21
N TYR A 251 10.43 27.34 -8.07
CA TYR A 251 11.16 27.13 -6.81
C TYR A 251 11.50 28.42 -6.05
N MET A 252 10.91 29.55 -6.47
CA MET A 252 10.70 30.67 -5.56
C MET A 252 9.62 30.34 -4.51
N VAL A 253 8.77 29.35 -4.78
CA VAL A 253 7.57 29.04 -4.00
C VAL A 253 7.63 27.65 -3.39
N GLU A 254 8.31 26.71 -4.03
CA GLU A 254 8.55 25.35 -3.54
C GLU A 254 10.03 25.13 -3.18
N LYS A 255 10.33 24.12 -2.36
CA LYS A 255 11.73 23.74 -2.12
C LYS A 255 12.30 23.14 -3.40
N LYS A 256 13.34 23.76 -3.97
CA LYS A 256 14.04 23.20 -5.14
C LYS A 256 14.57 21.79 -4.80
N PRO A 257 14.18 20.73 -5.53
CA PRO A 257 14.70 19.40 -5.30
C PRO A 257 16.15 19.30 -5.78
N ASP A 258 16.97 18.49 -5.11
CA ASP A 258 18.41 18.37 -5.43
C ASP A 258 18.63 17.89 -6.89
N ILE A 259 17.71 17.10 -7.44
CA ILE A 259 17.78 16.63 -8.83
C ILE A 259 17.84 17.79 -9.83
N ALA A 260 17.23 18.94 -9.52
CA ALA A 260 17.14 20.08 -10.41
C ALA A 260 18.51 20.73 -10.70
N TYR A 261 19.54 20.44 -9.90
CA TYR A 261 20.90 20.94 -10.13
C TYR A 261 21.72 20.03 -11.06
N HIS A 262 21.35 18.75 -11.18
CA HIS A 262 22.19 17.74 -11.82
C HIS A 262 21.46 16.90 -12.87
N TRP A 263 20.18 17.17 -13.17
CA TRP A 263 19.34 16.38 -14.08
C TRP A 263 19.92 16.23 -15.50
N GLN A 264 20.76 17.17 -15.94
CA GLN A 264 21.42 17.10 -17.25
C GLN A 264 22.59 16.12 -17.28
N GLU A 265 23.15 15.73 -16.14
CA GLU A 265 24.26 14.81 -16.04
C GLU A 265 23.83 13.38 -16.38
N ASP A 266 24.56 12.73 -17.28
CA ASP A 266 24.22 11.37 -17.74
C ASP A 266 24.27 10.36 -16.60
N THR A 267 25.21 10.50 -15.66
CA THR A 267 25.28 9.60 -14.50
C THR A 267 24.12 9.75 -13.53
N VAL A 268 23.56 10.96 -13.40
CA VAL A 268 22.39 11.23 -12.57
C VAL A 268 21.12 10.73 -13.23
N PHE A 269 21.02 10.85 -14.55
CA PHE A 269 19.94 10.21 -15.31
C PHE A 269 20.00 8.67 -15.20
N GLY A 270 21.18 8.07 -15.40
CA GLY A 270 21.37 6.63 -15.31
C GLY A 270 21.16 6.08 -13.90
N ALA A 271 21.55 6.80 -12.84
CA ALA A 271 21.28 6.36 -11.47
C ALA A 271 19.78 6.20 -11.16
N GLN A 272 18.90 6.95 -11.83
CA GLN A 272 17.46 6.91 -11.58
C GLN A 272 16.81 5.58 -12.00
N VAL A 273 17.38 4.83 -12.96
CA VAL A 273 16.78 3.55 -13.38
C VAL A 273 16.94 2.44 -12.33
N VAL A 274 17.85 2.60 -11.36
CA VAL A 274 18.05 1.65 -10.24
C VAL A 274 17.68 2.21 -8.87
N SER A 275 17.56 3.53 -8.74
CA SER A 275 17.38 4.20 -7.43
C SER A 275 16.43 5.40 -7.43
N GLY A 276 15.80 5.70 -8.58
CA GLY A 276 14.83 6.78 -8.74
C GLY A 276 13.42 6.41 -8.28
N VAL A 277 12.43 7.09 -8.88
CA VAL A 277 10.99 6.91 -8.56
C VAL A 277 10.37 5.62 -9.12
N ASN A 278 10.94 5.08 -10.21
CA ASN A 278 10.45 3.86 -10.84
C ASN A 278 11.59 2.85 -11.07
N PRO A 279 12.26 2.38 -10.00
CA PRO A 279 13.45 1.55 -10.11
C PRO A 279 13.12 0.09 -10.45
N VAL A 280 11.98 -0.21 -11.06
CA VAL A 280 11.47 -1.58 -11.30
C VAL A 280 11.37 -1.94 -12.78
N MET A 281 11.81 -1.05 -13.68
CA MET A 281 11.69 -1.23 -15.13
C MET A 281 12.94 -1.76 -15.80
N ILE A 282 14.11 -1.58 -15.16
CA ILE A 282 15.40 -2.01 -15.69
C ILE A 282 15.48 -3.53 -15.82
N ARG A 283 16.09 -4.00 -16.90
CA ARG A 283 16.32 -5.42 -17.21
C ARG A 283 17.83 -5.65 -17.38
N ALA A 284 18.34 -6.71 -16.78
CA ALA A 284 19.72 -7.11 -16.99
C ALA A 284 19.92 -7.62 -18.42
N ILE A 285 21.09 -7.32 -18.98
CA ILE A 285 21.66 -8.10 -20.08
C ILE A 285 22.64 -9.07 -19.42
N PRO A 286 22.36 -10.39 -19.44
CA PRO A 286 23.27 -11.37 -18.84
C PRO A 286 24.68 -11.28 -19.43
N ALA A 287 25.68 -11.65 -18.66
CA ALA A 287 27.06 -11.74 -19.11
C ALA A 287 27.17 -12.65 -20.35
N GLY A 288 27.66 -12.11 -21.46
CA GLY A 288 27.74 -12.83 -22.74
C GLY A 288 26.42 -12.92 -23.51
N GLY A 289 25.39 -12.19 -23.07
CA GLY A 289 24.14 -12.01 -23.81
C GLY A 289 24.26 -11.06 -25.01
N GLU A 290 23.12 -10.74 -25.62
CA GLU A 290 23.03 -9.87 -26.79
C GLU A 290 22.23 -8.60 -26.47
N PHE A 291 22.49 -7.52 -27.21
CA PHE A 291 21.67 -6.32 -27.11
C PHE A 291 20.24 -6.61 -27.61
N PRO A 292 19.20 -5.99 -27.03
CA PRO A 292 17.82 -6.20 -27.46
C PRO A 292 17.60 -5.87 -28.95
N ASP A 293 16.78 -6.66 -29.64
CA ASP A 293 16.42 -6.47 -31.06
C ASP A 293 15.73 -5.11 -31.37
N THR A 294 15.33 -4.38 -30.33
CA THR A 294 14.83 -3.01 -30.46
C THR A 294 15.93 -2.02 -30.87
N PHE A 295 17.20 -2.42 -30.80
CA PHE A 295 18.35 -1.67 -31.29
C PHE A 295 18.94 -2.28 -32.58
N PRO A 296 19.59 -1.49 -33.44
CA PRO A 296 20.22 -2.01 -34.66
C PRO A 296 21.33 -3.03 -34.37
N ALA A 297 21.46 -4.06 -35.21
CA ALA A 297 22.44 -5.14 -35.04
C ALA A 297 23.91 -4.67 -34.89
N ARG A 298 24.26 -3.50 -35.44
CA ARG A 298 25.61 -2.91 -35.33
C ARG A 298 25.72 -1.79 -34.30
N ILE A 299 24.85 -1.77 -33.29
CA ILE A 299 24.87 -0.74 -32.24
C ILE A 299 26.22 -0.67 -31.51
N GLY A 300 26.92 -1.80 -31.34
CA GLY A 300 28.25 -1.85 -30.71
C GLY A 300 29.27 -0.87 -31.30
N GLU A 301 29.33 -0.75 -32.63
CA GLU A 301 30.25 0.17 -33.33
C GLU A 301 29.94 1.66 -33.05
N LYS A 302 28.69 1.96 -32.69
CA LYS A 302 28.27 3.31 -32.27
C LYS A 302 28.55 3.53 -30.80
N LEU A 303 28.35 2.52 -29.95
CA LEU A 303 28.64 2.58 -28.52
C LEU A 303 30.12 2.84 -28.24
N GLU A 304 31.04 2.23 -29.01
CA GLU A 304 32.49 2.48 -28.92
C GLU A 304 32.90 3.95 -29.11
N LYS A 305 32.02 4.76 -29.73
CA LYS A 305 32.22 6.19 -29.97
C LYS A 305 31.60 7.08 -28.91
N THR A 306 30.86 6.51 -27.95
CA THR A 306 30.28 7.28 -26.84
C THR A 306 31.38 7.66 -25.84
N PRO A 307 31.29 8.82 -25.17
CA PRO A 307 32.39 9.34 -24.36
C PRO A 307 32.83 8.40 -23.23
N CYS A 308 31.87 7.74 -22.57
CA CYS A 308 32.13 6.83 -21.45
C CYS A 308 32.69 5.46 -21.89
N LEU A 309 32.52 5.09 -23.17
CA LEU A 309 33.02 3.85 -23.76
C LEU A 309 34.20 4.07 -24.73
N ALA A 310 34.67 5.31 -24.87
CA ALA A 310 35.78 5.64 -25.76
C ALA A 310 37.05 4.85 -25.36
N GLY A 311 37.54 4.03 -26.29
CA GLY A 311 38.72 3.20 -26.08
C GLY A 311 38.47 1.88 -25.32
N LYS A 312 37.21 1.56 -24.98
CA LYS A 312 36.81 0.26 -24.43
C LYS A 312 36.37 -0.70 -25.54
N ASP A 313 36.58 -1.99 -25.34
CA ASP A 313 36.00 -3.05 -26.19
C ASP A 313 34.56 -3.32 -25.71
N VAL A 314 33.57 -2.82 -26.46
CA VAL A 314 32.15 -2.98 -26.11
C VAL A 314 31.74 -4.46 -26.06
N LYS A 315 32.37 -5.33 -26.85
CA LYS A 315 32.08 -6.77 -26.79
C LYS A 315 32.57 -7.36 -25.48
N GLU A 316 33.70 -6.91 -24.96
CA GLU A 316 34.22 -7.36 -23.67
C GLU A 316 33.40 -6.82 -22.50
N GLU A 317 33.00 -5.55 -22.54
CA GLU A 317 32.10 -4.94 -21.56
C GLU A 317 30.73 -5.67 -21.54
N LEU A 318 30.23 -6.09 -22.70
CA LEU A 318 29.01 -6.92 -22.82
C LEU A 318 29.21 -8.34 -22.28
N ARG A 319 30.33 -8.99 -22.62
CA ARG A 319 30.69 -10.31 -22.05
C ARG A 319 30.83 -10.26 -20.52
N SER A 320 31.28 -9.13 -19.99
CA SER A 320 31.45 -8.90 -18.55
C SER A 320 30.15 -8.49 -17.84
N GLY A 321 29.01 -8.40 -18.55
CA GLY A 321 27.71 -8.09 -17.95
C GLY A 321 27.55 -6.63 -17.52
N HIS A 322 28.25 -5.69 -18.16
CA HIS A 322 28.23 -4.26 -17.81
C HIS A 322 27.12 -3.46 -18.52
N PHE A 323 26.09 -4.11 -19.04
CA PHE A 323 24.98 -3.43 -19.70
C PHE A 323 23.61 -3.83 -19.14
N SER A 324 22.66 -2.92 -19.22
CA SER A 324 21.25 -3.13 -18.92
C SER A 324 20.39 -2.28 -19.84
N TYR A 325 19.10 -2.55 -19.89
CA TYR A 325 18.17 -1.77 -20.70
C TYR A 325 16.82 -1.57 -20.04
N VAL A 326 16.07 -0.58 -20.53
CA VAL A 326 14.68 -0.34 -20.16
C VAL A 326 13.88 -0.19 -21.44
N ASP A 327 12.77 -0.93 -21.55
CA ASP A 327 11.90 -0.93 -22.73
C ASP A 327 10.45 -0.63 -22.33
N TYR A 328 9.94 0.54 -22.76
CA TYR A 328 8.54 0.93 -22.50
C TYR A 328 7.57 0.56 -23.64
N SER A 329 8.07 -0.05 -24.72
CA SER A 329 7.25 -0.49 -25.86
C SER A 329 6.09 -1.41 -25.45
N PRO A 330 6.29 -2.41 -24.58
CA PRO A 330 5.20 -3.31 -24.16
C PRO A 330 4.01 -2.60 -23.48
N TYR A 331 4.25 -1.42 -22.91
CA TYR A 331 3.24 -0.63 -22.20
C TYR A 331 2.61 0.45 -23.09
N LEU A 332 3.42 1.13 -23.90
CA LEU A 332 3.03 2.41 -24.52
C LEU A 332 2.76 2.32 -26.02
N GLU A 333 3.42 1.42 -26.76
CA GLU A 333 3.47 1.45 -28.23
C GLU A 333 2.08 1.49 -28.87
N LYS A 334 1.14 0.67 -28.37
CA LYS A 334 -0.22 0.58 -28.91
C LYS A 334 -1.07 1.85 -28.74
N PHE A 335 -0.62 2.80 -27.92
CA PHE A 335 -1.33 4.06 -27.66
C PHE A 335 -0.73 5.24 -28.44
N VAL A 336 0.51 5.10 -28.93
CA VAL A 336 1.29 6.19 -29.54
C VAL A 336 0.54 6.81 -30.73
N ASP A 337 0.11 5.98 -31.69
CA ASP A 337 -0.54 6.49 -32.91
C ASP A 337 -1.88 7.17 -32.62
N LYS A 338 -2.69 6.59 -31.73
CA LYS A 338 -3.99 7.13 -31.33
C LYS A 338 -3.83 8.50 -30.65
N ILE A 339 -2.92 8.60 -29.68
CA ILE A 339 -2.67 9.84 -28.93
C ILE A 339 -2.10 10.92 -29.85
N ASN A 340 -1.08 10.58 -30.65
CA ASN A 340 -0.38 11.55 -31.48
C ASN A 340 -1.23 12.06 -32.65
N SER A 341 -2.07 11.21 -33.25
CA SER A 341 -2.95 11.63 -34.35
C SER A 341 -4.03 12.61 -33.89
N ASP A 342 -4.62 12.39 -32.71
CA ASP A 342 -5.61 13.31 -32.14
C ASP A 342 -4.97 14.63 -31.69
N CYS A 343 -3.78 14.56 -31.05
CA CYS A 343 -3.04 15.74 -30.61
C CYS A 343 -2.61 16.62 -31.79
N ALA A 344 -2.24 16.03 -32.92
CA ALA A 344 -1.90 16.78 -34.14
C ALA A 344 -3.09 17.54 -34.74
N GLY A 345 -4.33 17.10 -34.47
CA GLY A 345 -5.55 17.74 -34.95
C GLY A 345 -5.93 19.03 -34.20
N ILE A 346 -5.33 19.30 -33.03
CA ILE A 346 -5.70 20.43 -32.13
C ILE A 346 -5.80 21.79 -32.84
N GLY A 347 -5.01 22.01 -33.90
CA GLY A 347 -5.04 23.24 -34.69
C GLY A 347 -6.36 23.54 -35.41
N GLU A 348 -7.32 22.60 -35.43
CA GLU A 348 -8.61 22.76 -36.11
C GLU A 348 -9.75 23.23 -35.18
N ASP A 349 -9.75 22.82 -33.88
CA ASP A 349 -10.67 23.29 -32.82
C ASP A 349 -10.30 22.65 -31.45
N GLU A 350 -9.64 23.38 -30.54
CA GLU A 350 -9.23 22.88 -29.22
C GLU A 350 -10.36 22.22 -28.39
N THR A 351 -11.63 22.56 -28.65
CA THR A 351 -12.77 21.99 -27.91
C THR A 351 -13.19 20.59 -28.38
N LYS A 352 -12.64 20.11 -29.51
CA LYS A 352 -12.98 18.83 -30.14
C LYS A 352 -11.93 17.73 -29.96
N HIS A 353 -10.74 18.05 -29.46
CA HIS A 353 -9.65 17.08 -29.28
C HIS A 353 -9.55 16.60 -27.83
N ARG A 354 -9.26 15.31 -27.68
CA ARG A 354 -9.25 14.60 -26.40
C ARG A 354 -7.85 14.50 -25.81
N PHE A 355 -6.81 14.67 -26.63
CA PHE A 355 -5.41 14.57 -26.22
C PHE A 355 -4.67 15.86 -26.52
N ASN A 356 -4.12 16.49 -25.47
CA ASN A 356 -3.32 17.71 -25.59
C ASN A 356 -1.85 17.50 -25.22
N GLY A 357 -1.32 16.31 -25.53
CA GLY A 357 0.09 15.98 -25.35
C GLY A 357 0.49 14.78 -26.18
N TYR A 358 1.74 14.77 -26.62
CA TYR A 358 2.31 13.71 -27.47
C TYR A 358 2.93 12.58 -26.63
N MET A 359 2.87 11.37 -27.16
CA MET A 359 3.38 10.13 -26.54
C MET A 359 4.46 9.48 -27.41
N ALA A 360 5.40 8.79 -26.76
CA ALA A 360 6.38 7.92 -27.39
C ALA A 360 6.54 6.63 -26.58
N SER A 361 7.18 5.62 -27.16
CA SER A 361 7.48 4.34 -26.51
C SER A 361 8.99 4.10 -26.49
N PRO A 362 9.74 4.83 -25.64
CA PRO A 362 11.19 4.88 -25.71
C PRO A 362 11.85 3.59 -25.18
N VAL A 363 13.07 3.34 -25.64
CA VAL A 363 13.96 2.28 -25.15
C VAL A 363 15.33 2.88 -24.85
N GLY A 364 15.87 2.60 -23.67
CA GLY A 364 17.18 3.10 -23.22
C GLY A 364 18.14 1.95 -22.95
N LEU A 365 19.39 2.09 -23.38
CA LEU A 365 20.51 1.20 -23.08
C LEU A 365 21.49 1.90 -22.14
N PHE A 366 21.95 1.19 -21.13
CA PHE A 366 22.79 1.72 -20.07
C PHE A 366 24.06 0.88 -19.90
N TRP A 367 25.18 1.56 -19.69
CA TRP A 367 26.47 0.95 -19.35
C TRP A 367 26.82 1.20 -17.88
N HIS A 368 27.46 0.24 -17.24
CA HIS A 368 27.79 0.25 -15.82
C HIS A 368 29.30 0.45 -15.63
N ASP A 369 29.68 1.61 -15.10
CA ASP A 369 31.01 1.82 -14.55
C ASP A 369 31.02 1.34 -13.10
N LYS A 370 31.13 0.02 -12.92
CA LYS A 370 30.97 -0.61 -11.60
C LYS A 370 32.03 -0.15 -10.59
N ASP A 371 33.24 0.13 -11.07
CA ASP A 371 34.38 0.53 -10.22
C ASP A 371 34.16 1.91 -9.58
N HIS A 372 33.44 2.80 -10.28
CA HIS A 372 33.04 4.11 -9.76
C HIS A 372 31.58 4.16 -9.27
N GLY A 373 30.84 3.06 -9.41
CA GLY A 373 29.42 2.97 -9.04
C GLY A 373 28.52 3.91 -9.84
N LYS A 374 28.82 4.11 -11.14
CA LYS A 374 28.05 4.99 -12.05
C LYS A 374 27.34 4.18 -13.13
N ILE A 375 26.21 4.69 -13.58
CA ILE A 375 25.42 4.13 -14.68
C ILE A 375 25.26 5.23 -15.74
N TYR A 376 25.64 4.96 -16.98
CA TYR A 376 25.57 5.89 -18.09
C TYR A 376 24.49 5.47 -19.09
N PRO A 377 23.52 6.34 -19.45
CA PRO A 377 22.75 6.15 -20.67
C PRO A 377 23.69 6.24 -21.88
N VAL A 378 23.74 5.20 -22.70
CA VAL A 378 24.64 5.13 -23.87
C VAL A 378 23.88 5.12 -25.19
N ALA A 379 22.61 4.78 -25.19
CA ALA A 379 21.74 4.89 -26.35
C ALA A 379 20.28 5.06 -25.93
N ILE A 380 19.54 5.91 -26.63
CA ILE A 380 18.09 6.07 -26.46
C ILE A 380 17.42 6.05 -27.83
N ARG A 381 16.47 5.14 -28.02
CA ARG A 381 15.55 5.15 -29.16
C ARG A 381 14.23 5.74 -28.68
N VAL A 382 13.82 6.88 -29.22
CA VAL A 382 12.61 7.60 -28.77
C VAL A 382 11.34 7.01 -29.40
N VAL A 383 11.36 6.80 -30.72
CA VAL A 383 10.23 6.24 -31.48
C VAL A 383 10.63 4.95 -32.16
N LYS A 384 9.64 4.10 -32.45
CA LYS A 384 9.84 2.95 -33.32
C LYS A 384 10.28 3.39 -34.72
N ASP A 385 11.24 2.67 -35.29
CA ASP A 385 11.84 2.91 -36.60
C ASP A 385 12.49 4.30 -36.78
N GLY A 386 12.72 5.05 -35.69
CA GLY A 386 13.47 6.30 -35.70
C GLY A 386 14.96 6.10 -35.41
N ASP A 387 15.68 7.22 -35.38
CA ASP A 387 17.10 7.23 -35.03
C ASP A 387 17.34 6.81 -33.58
N VAL A 388 18.53 6.24 -33.34
CA VAL A 388 19.05 5.98 -32.00
C VAL A 388 19.95 7.15 -31.62
N PHE A 389 19.64 7.81 -30.51
CA PHE A 389 20.39 8.95 -29.99
C PHE A 389 21.47 8.48 -29.02
N TYR A 390 22.65 9.10 -29.10
CA TYR A 390 23.83 8.80 -28.30
C TYR A 390 24.31 10.05 -27.54
N PRO A 391 24.96 9.91 -26.37
CA PRO A 391 25.54 11.03 -25.66
C PRO A 391 26.63 11.70 -26.52
N PRO A 392 26.61 13.04 -26.64
CA PRO A 392 27.59 13.77 -27.43
C PRO A 392 28.97 13.80 -26.74
N PRO A 393 30.08 13.97 -27.50
CA PRO A 393 31.41 14.21 -26.95
C PRO A 393 31.44 15.35 -25.92
N SER A 394 32.30 15.25 -24.91
CA SER A 394 32.42 16.27 -23.86
C SER A 394 32.86 17.64 -24.36
N ASP A 395 33.50 17.69 -25.53
CA ASP A 395 33.95 18.91 -26.22
C ASP A 395 32.97 19.37 -27.32
N GLU A 396 31.80 18.75 -27.44
CA GLU A 396 30.75 19.18 -28.38
C GLU A 396 30.26 20.58 -28.02
N LYS A 397 30.17 21.44 -29.03
CA LYS A 397 29.78 22.87 -28.89
C LYS A 397 28.54 23.21 -29.71
N ASP A 398 28.07 22.30 -30.53
CA ASP A 398 26.82 22.47 -31.27
C ASP A 398 25.63 22.25 -30.33
N ASP A 399 25.02 23.36 -29.91
CA ASP A 399 23.84 23.38 -29.06
C ASP A 399 22.70 22.50 -29.62
N ILE A 400 22.58 22.36 -30.95
CA ILE A 400 21.53 21.52 -31.55
C ILE A 400 21.74 20.05 -31.15
N LYS A 401 22.97 19.54 -31.24
CA LYS A 401 23.29 18.15 -30.89
C LYS A 401 23.18 17.91 -29.40
N LEU A 402 23.66 18.86 -28.58
CA LEU A 402 23.51 18.81 -27.13
C LEU A 402 22.01 18.73 -26.75
N ASN A 403 21.18 19.57 -27.36
CA ASN A 403 19.74 19.60 -27.12
C ASN A 403 19.02 18.37 -27.65
N GLN A 404 19.44 17.77 -28.77
CA GLN A 404 18.88 16.50 -29.25
C GLN A 404 19.08 15.38 -28.22
N TRP A 405 20.26 15.29 -27.58
CA TRP A 405 20.50 14.31 -26.51
C TRP A 405 19.66 14.60 -25.26
N ILE A 406 19.58 15.86 -24.85
CA ILE A 406 18.72 16.28 -23.74
C ILE A 406 17.26 15.91 -24.02
N LEU A 407 16.76 16.17 -25.24
CA LEU A 407 15.39 15.87 -25.63
C LEU A 407 15.14 14.36 -25.69
N ALA A 408 16.10 13.56 -26.14
CA ALA A 408 15.99 12.09 -26.09
C ALA A 408 15.85 11.58 -24.65
N LYS A 409 16.64 12.12 -23.70
CA LYS A 409 16.49 11.83 -22.26
C LYS A 409 15.14 12.28 -21.72
N MET A 410 14.65 13.45 -22.11
CA MET A 410 13.31 13.94 -21.74
C MET A 410 12.19 13.01 -22.23
N TRP A 411 12.28 12.50 -23.46
CA TRP A 411 11.31 11.54 -24.00
C TRP A 411 11.34 10.20 -23.28
N PHE A 412 12.52 9.66 -22.98
CA PHE A 412 12.66 8.51 -22.08
C PHE A 412 12.05 8.82 -20.70
N GLY A 413 12.32 10.03 -20.20
CA GLY A 413 11.68 10.67 -19.06
C GLY A 413 10.16 10.50 -19.03
N LEU A 414 9.52 10.87 -20.15
CA LEU A 414 8.09 10.86 -20.38
C LEU A 414 7.49 9.47 -20.46
N GLY A 415 8.15 8.55 -21.16
CA GLY A 415 7.71 7.16 -21.22
C GLY A 415 7.64 6.55 -19.81
N ASP A 416 8.69 6.72 -19.02
CA ASP A 416 8.67 6.24 -17.64
C ASP A 416 7.62 6.94 -16.78
N ALA A 417 7.49 8.28 -16.85
CA ALA A 417 6.57 9.01 -15.98
C ALA A 417 5.12 8.52 -16.15
N ASN A 418 4.72 8.20 -17.39
CA ASN A 418 3.40 7.66 -17.68
C ASN A 418 3.26 6.19 -17.21
N VAL A 419 4.28 5.35 -17.40
CA VAL A 419 4.25 3.95 -16.91
C VAL A 419 4.31 3.88 -15.39
N HIS A 420 5.19 4.65 -14.76
CA HIS A 420 5.30 4.78 -13.31
C HIS A 420 3.95 5.13 -12.70
N GLN A 421 3.34 6.24 -13.13
CA GLN A 421 2.18 6.74 -12.42
C GLN A 421 0.94 5.85 -12.59
N PHE A 422 0.70 5.33 -13.80
CA PHE A 422 -0.53 4.59 -14.07
C PHE A 422 -0.38 3.08 -13.90
N SER A 423 0.80 2.52 -14.18
CA SER A 423 1.06 1.08 -14.02
C SER A 423 1.70 0.80 -12.66
N THR A 424 2.95 1.23 -12.45
CA THR A 424 3.73 0.84 -11.26
C THR A 424 3.10 1.30 -9.95
N HIS A 425 2.59 2.53 -9.92
CA HIS A 425 2.00 3.16 -8.75
C HIS A 425 0.50 2.87 -8.66
N LEU A 426 -0.33 3.50 -9.50
CA LEU A 426 -1.78 3.38 -9.36
C LEU A 426 -2.30 1.94 -9.49
N LEU A 427 -1.98 1.24 -10.58
CA LEU A 427 -2.53 -0.09 -10.80
C LEU A 427 -1.92 -1.13 -9.86
N ARG A 428 -0.59 -1.28 -9.89
CA ARG A 428 0.14 -2.41 -9.28
C ARG A 428 0.32 -2.30 -7.76
N THR A 429 0.00 -1.15 -7.16
CA THR A 429 -0.14 -1.03 -5.69
C THR A 429 -1.57 -0.73 -5.31
N HIS A 430 -2.14 0.42 -5.68
CA HIS A 430 -3.43 0.85 -5.16
C HIS A 430 -4.59 -0.06 -5.58
N LEU A 431 -4.80 -0.24 -6.89
CA LEU A 431 -6.02 -0.88 -7.39
C LEU A 431 -6.04 -2.38 -7.13
N VAL A 432 -4.92 -3.08 -7.35
CA VAL A 432 -4.87 -4.53 -7.12
C VAL A 432 -5.01 -4.87 -5.63
N ILE A 433 -4.42 -4.09 -4.72
CA ILE A 433 -4.53 -4.34 -3.28
C ILE A 433 -5.95 -4.10 -2.76
N GLU A 434 -6.69 -3.14 -3.31
CA GLU A 434 -8.07 -2.89 -2.89
C GLU A 434 -8.97 -4.13 -3.04
N THR A 435 -8.71 -5.00 -4.02
CA THR A 435 -9.46 -6.26 -4.18
C THR A 435 -9.27 -7.22 -3.00
N PHE A 436 -8.05 -7.31 -2.47
CA PHE A 436 -7.71 -8.17 -1.33
C PHE A 436 -8.20 -7.57 -0.02
N ASP A 437 -8.15 -6.24 0.12
CA ASP A 437 -8.75 -5.54 1.25
C ASP A 437 -10.28 -5.72 1.28
N LEU A 438 -10.93 -5.58 0.11
CA LEU A 438 -12.37 -5.72 -0.01
C LEU A 438 -12.85 -7.13 0.31
N SER A 439 -12.21 -8.14 -0.28
CA SER A 439 -12.52 -9.54 0.03
C SER A 439 -12.19 -9.89 1.49
N MET A 440 -11.10 -9.37 2.06
CA MET A 440 -10.74 -9.61 3.46
C MET A 440 -11.82 -9.07 4.40
N ALA A 441 -12.28 -7.84 4.17
CA ALA A 441 -13.35 -7.22 4.95
C ALA A 441 -14.68 -7.97 4.83
N ARG A 442 -14.91 -8.71 3.73
CA ARG A 442 -16.16 -9.43 3.44
C ARG A 442 -16.14 -10.90 3.88
N GLN A 443 -14.98 -11.53 3.97
CA GLN A 443 -14.89 -12.99 4.15
C GLN A 443 -14.17 -13.42 5.42
N LEU A 444 -13.34 -12.56 6.02
CA LEU A 444 -12.64 -12.89 7.27
C LEU A 444 -13.32 -12.17 8.45
N SER A 445 -13.68 -12.93 9.48
CA SER A 445 -14.14 -12.32 10.72
C SER A 445 -13.02 -11.46 11.34
N PRO A 446 -13.31 -10.33 12.02
CA PRO A 446 -12.33 -9.62 12.86
C PRO A 446 -11.71 -10.48 13.99
N HIS A 447 -12.31 -11.63 14.27
CA HIS A 447 -11.78 -12.67 15.16
C HIS A 447 -10.66 -13.50 14.50
N HIS A 448 -10.57 -13.51 13.17
CA HIS A 448 -9.63 -14.32 12.40
C HIS A 448 -8.19 -13.80 12.50
N PRO A 449 -7.19 -14.68 12.70
CA PRO A 449 -5.78 -14.25 12.78
C PRO A 449 -5.29 -13.57 11.49
N ILE A 450 -5.75 -14.00 10.32
CA ILE A 450 -5.37 -13.40 9.03
C ILE A 450 -5.99 -12.01 8.83
N TYR A 451 -7.22 -11.77 9.31
CA TYR A 451 -7.78 -10.41 9.35
C TYR A 451 -6.89 -9.50 10.19
N LYS A 452 -6.50 -9.95 11.40
CA LYS A 452 -5.75 -9.13 12.36
C LYS A 452 -4.36 -8.74 11.86
N ILE A 453 -3.65 -9.63 11.15
CA ILE A 453 -2.35 -9.26 10.57
C ILE A 453 -2.52 -8.33 9.36
N LEU A 454 -3.46 -8.61 8.45
CA LEU A 454 -3.65 -7.81 7.22
C LEU A 454 -4.29 -6.44 7.46
N LYS A 455 -5.19 -6.28 8.44
CA LYS A 455 -5.89 -5.00 8.69
C LYS A 455 -4.93 -3.86 9.01
N HIS A 456 -3.77 -4.15 9.62
CA HIS A 456 -2.72 -3.16 9.80
C HIS A 456 -2.17 -2.60 8.48
N HIS A 457 -2.14 -3.44 7.45
CA HIS A 457 -1.51 -3.20 6.16
C HIS A 457 -2.46 -2.70 5.06
N PHE A 458 -3.77 -2.80 5.27
CA PHE A 458 -4.77 -2.23 4.38
C PHE A 458 -5.45 -0.96 4.93
N ARG A 459 -4.98 -0.47 6.08
CA ARG A 459 -5.52 0.75 6.70
C ARG A 459 -5.55 1.90 5.69
N SER A 460 -6.73 2.48 5.49
CA SER A 460 -7.00 3.62 4.60
C SER A 460 -6.90 3.33 3.09
N THR A 461 -6.63 2.10 2.65
CA THR A 461 -6.44 1.79 1.23
C THR A 461 -7.70 2.02 0.40
N MET A 462 -8.86 1.49 0.81
CA MET A 462 -10.13 1.81 0.13
C MET A 462 -10.45 3.31 0.12
N SER A 463 -10.10 4.00 1.21
CA SER A 463 -10.38 5.43 1.36
C SER A 463 -9.59 6.29 0.39
N VAL A 464 -8.27 6.09 0.34
CA VAL A 464 -7.39 6.85 -0.56
C VAL A 464 -7.72 6.54 -2.02
N ASN A 465 -8.11 5.30 -2.33
CA ASN A 465 -8.52 4.92 -3.68
C ASN A 465 -9.85 5.56 -4.09
N ALA A 466 -10.83 5.61 -3.18
CA ALA A 466 -12.09 6.33 -3.43
C ALA A 466 -11.85 7.83 -3.63
N THR A 467 -10.99 8.45 -2.81
CA THR A 467 -10.58 9.85 -2.98
C THR A 467 -9.89 10.07 -4.34
N ALA A 468 -9.00 9.15 -4.75
CA ALA A 468 -8.32 9.24 -6.03
C ALA A 468 -9.29 9.17 -7.21
N ARG A 469 -10.28 8.25 -7.16
CA ARG A 469 -11.35 8.14 -8.16
C ARG A 469 -12.21 9.40 -8.24
N GLU A 470 -12.58 9.95 -7.09
CA GLU A 470 -13.42 11.15 -6.98
C GLU A 470 -12.70 12.42 -7.47
N ARG A 471 -11.42 12.58 -7.13
CA ARG A 471 -10.73 13.90 -7.23
C ARG A 471 -9.46 13.90 -8.08
N LEU A 472 -8.68 12.81 -8.07
CA LEU A 472 -7.31 12.82 -8.62
C LEU A 472 -7.26 12.37 -10.08
N ILE A 473 -8.01 11.34 -10.47
CA ILE A 473 -7.94 10.74 -11.81
C ILE A 473 -8.14 11.80 -12.91
N ASN A 474 -9.19 12.62 -12.80
CA ASN A 474 -9.49 13.70 -13.77
C ASN A 474 -8.40 14.79 -13.81
N LEU A 475 -7.71 15.01 -12.69
CA LEU A 475 -6.64 16.00 -12.60
C LEU A 475 -5.37 15.48 -13.29
N VAL A 476 -5.02 14.20 -13.07
CA VAL A 476 -3.85 13.58 -13.69
C VAL A 476 -4.02 13.40 -15.20
N MET A 477 -5.23 13.14 -15.71
CA MET A 477 -5.48 13.11 -17.17
C MET A 477 -5.05 14.42 -17.84
N LYS A 478 -5.20 15.56 -17.16
CA LYS A 478 -4.90 16.88 -17.73
C LYS A 478 -3.43 17.25 -17.70
N ILE A 479 -2.55 16.50 -17.03
CA ILE A 479 -1.12 16.88 -16.87
C ILE A 479 -0.15 15.80 -17.36
N PHE A 480 -0.65 14.66 -17.82
CA PHE A 480 0.15 13.60 -18.46
C PHE A 480 -0.22 13.45 -19.93
N SER A 481 0.74 13.05 -20.78
CA SER A 481 0.48 12.79 -22.21
C SER A 481 -0.51 11.65 -22.45
N MET A 482 -0.66 10.70 -21.52
CA MET A 482 -1.64 9.63 -21.65
C MET A 482 -3.08 10.15 -21.77
N GLY A 483 -3.40 11.31 -21.20
CA GLY A 483 -4.69 11.98 -21.37
C GLY A 483 -5.89 11.07 -21.11
N ASP A 484 -6.90 11.17 -21.97
CA ASP A 484 -8.13 10.36 -21.90
C ASP A 484 -7.91 8.84 -22.17
N CYS A 485 -6.70 8.43 -22.55
CA CYS A 485 -6.34 7.02 -22.77
C CYS A 485 -5.97 6.29 -21.49
N ILE A 486 -5.92 6.97 -20.32
CA ILE A 486 -5.54 6.36 -19.04
C ILE A 486 -6.37 5.11 -18.74
N LEU A 487 -7.67 5.11 -19.02
CA LEU A 487 -8.51 3.94 -18.77
C LEU A 487 -8.12 2.74 -19.66
N ASP A 488 -7.89 2.97 -20.95
CA ASP A 488 -7.45 1.94 -21.89
C ASP A 488 -6.04 1.43 -21.53
N PHE A 489 -5.16 2.32 -21.06
CA PHE A 489 -3.84 2.00 -20.55
C PHE A 489 -3.89 1.13 -19.30
N LEU A 490 -4.72 1.49 -18.32
CA LEU A 490 -4.90 0.70 -17.11
C LEU A 490 -5.41 -0.70 -17.44
N LYS A 491 -6.40 -0.83 -18.34
CA LYS A 491 -6.89 -2.13 -18.81
C LYS A 491 -5.80 -2.95 -19.51
N HIS A 492 -4.96 -2.30 -20.31
CA HIS A 492 -3.82 -2.96 -20.96
C HIS A 492 -2.80 -3.47 -19.94
N SER A 493 -2.32 -2.59 -19.07
CA SER A 493 -1.35 -2.98 -18.04
C SER A 493 -1.93 -4.07 -17.13
N TYR A 494 -3.21 -3.96 -16.77
CA TYR A 494 -3.89 -4.97 -15.98
C TYR A 494 -4.04 -6.31 -16.72
N SER A 495 -4.23 -6.29 -18.04
CA SER A 495 -4.27 -7.52 -18.85
C SER A 495 -2.98 -8.34 -18.73
N GLN A 496 -1.84 -7.66 -18.56
CA GLN A 496 -0.51 -8.25 -18.43
C GLN A 496 -0.14 -8.60 -16.99
N TRP A 497 -0.82 -8.00 -16.00
CA TRP A 497 -0.53 -8.20 -14.58
C TRP A 497 -0.87 -9.62 -14.11
N LYS A 498 0.04 -10.22 -13.34
CA LYS A 498 -0.11 -11.48 -12.64
C LYS A 498 0.37 -11.33 -11.18
N PHE A 499 -0.46 -11.73 -10.22
CA PHE A 499 -0.28 -11.50 -8.79
C PHE A 499 1.12 -11.85 -8.27
N PHE A 500 1.56 -13.10 -8.37
CA PHE A 500 2.89 -13.46 -7.87
C PHE A 500 4.02 -12.82 -8.68
N GLU A 501 3.91 -12.85 -10.00
CA GLU A 501 4.96 -12.39 -10.90
C GLU A 501 5.23 -10.88 -10.78
N ASP A 502 4.18 -10.08 -10.62
CA ASP A 502 4.25 -8.63 -10.58
C ASP A 502 4.18 -8.05 -9.16
N ASN A 503 3.95 -8.84 -8.11
CA ASN A 503 3.96 -8.35 -6.72
C ASN A 503 4.92 -9.09 -5.78
N ASN A 504 5.46 -10.25 -6.15
CA ASN A 504 6.61 -10.84 -5.45
C ASN A 504 7.89 -10.17 -5.99
N PRO A 505 8.66 -9.44 -5.16
CA PRO A 505 9.83 -8.72 -5.63
C PRO A 505 10.95 -9.64 -6.14
N ILE A 506 11.01 -10.88 -5.65
CA ILE A 506 11.99 -11.87 -6.11
C ILE A 506 11.64 -12.28 -7.53
N LYS A 507 10.38 -12.63 -7.78
CA LYS A 507 9.91 -13.00 -9.13
C LYS A 507 10.03 -11.84 -10.11
N GLN A 508 9.69 -10.61 -9.70
CA GLN A 508 9.91 -9.42 -10.53
C GLN A 508 11.38 -9.24 -10.94
N LEU A 509 12.32 -9.55 -10.04
CA LEU A 509 13.75 -9.46 -10.33
C LEU A 509 14.18 -10.58 -11.30
N GLU A 510 13.73 -11.82 -11.07
CA GLU A 510 14.00 -12.96 -11.93
C GLU A 510 13.48 -12.75 -13.35
N GLN A 511 12.26 -12.24 -13.52
CA GLN A 511 11.68 -11.90 -14.82
C GLN A 511 12.43 -10.81 -15.58
N ARG A 512 13.30 -10.07 -14.90
CA ARG A 512 14.15 -9.02 -15.45
C ARG A 512 15.62 -9.45 -15.49
N GLU A 513 15.86 -10.76 -15.41
CA GLU A 513 17.16 -11.44 -15.45
C GLU A 513 18.07 -11.17 -14.24
N PHE A 514 17.54 -10.62 -13.14
CA PHE A 514 18.28 -10.43 -11.88
C PHE A 514 18.16 -11.66 -10.96
N THR A 515 18.70 -12.78 -11.41
CA THR A 515 18.60 -14.11 -10.75
C THR A 515 19.69 -14.40 -9.71
N GLY A 516 20.63 -13.48 -9.51
CA GLY A 516 21.87 -13.68 -8.75
C GLY A 516 22.93 -14.51 -9.49
N LYS A 517 22.62 -14.95 -10.71
CA LYS A 517 23.49 -15.80 -11.55
C LYS A 517 23.69 -15.25 -12.96
N SER A 518 23.15 -14.06 -13.23
CA SER A 518 23.19 -13.48 -14.58
C SER A 518 24.58 -13.00 -14.99
N GLY A 519 25.48 -12.81 -14.01
CA GLY A 519 26.78 -12.17 -14.22
C GLY A 519 26.66 -10.68 -14.52
N ASN A 520 25.47 -10.08 -14.42
CA ASN A 520 25.28 -8.65 -14.61
C ASN A 520 25.88 -7.88 -13.41
N SER A 521 26.64 -6.83 -13.69
CA SER A 521 27.33 -6.06 -12.63
C SER A 521 26.38 -5.32 -11.69
N LEU A 522 25.11 -5.10 -12.07
CA LEU A 522 24.11 -4.53 -11.15
C LEU A 522 23.70 -5.47 -10.01
N GLU A 523 24.05 -6.76 -10.08
CA GLU A 523 23.87 -7.71 -8.97
C GLU A 523 24.99 -7.62 -7.93
N GLU A 524 26.07 -6.86 -8.20
CA GLU A 524 27.11 -6.58 -7.21
C GLU A 524 26.62 -5.59 -6.13
N PRO A 525 27.16 -5.66 -4.90
CA PRO A 525 26.73 -4.81 -3.79
C PRO A 525 26.81 -3.30 -4.10
N GLY A 526 25.75 -2.57 -3.77
CA GLY A 526 25.59 -1.13 -3.94
C GLY A 526 25.18 -0.66 -5.33
N GLN A 527 25.17 -1.55 -6.34
CA GLN A 527 24.93 -1.17 -7.73
C GLN A 527 23.44 -1.02 -8.04
N TYR A 528 22.60 -1.92 -7.52
CA TYR A 528 21.14 -1.85 -7.64
C TYR A 528 20.46 -1.89 -6.26
N PRO A 529 20.48 -0.77 -5.51
CA PRO A 529 20.08 -0.75 -4.11
C PRO A 529 18.61 -1.11 -3.87
N TRP A 530 17.69 -0.77 -4.80
CA TRP A 530 16.30 -1.21 -4.70
C TRP A 530 16.18 -2.73 -4.72
N ALA A 531 16.92 -3.42 -5.59
CA ALA A 531 16.87 -4.88 -5.70
C ALA A 531 17.43 -5.57 -4.45
N GLU A 532 18.56 -5.09 -3.93
CA GLU A 532 19.13 -5.57 -2.66
C GLU A 532 18.15 -5.40 -1.49
N ASP A 533 17.64 -4.18 -1.32
CA ASP A 533 16.71 -3.86 -0.24
C ASP A 533 15.42 -4.66 -0.34
N SER A 534 14.94 -4.91 -1.57
CA SER A 534 13.75 -5.72 -1.82
C SER A 534 13.92 -7.17 -1.43
N ARG A 535 15.08 -7.78 -1.75
CA ARG A 535 15.38 -9.18 -1.35
C ARG A 535 15.43 -9.33 0.17
N ASP A 536 16.11 -8.40 0.83
CA ASP A 536 16.29 -8.44 2.28
C ASP A 536 14.96 -8.18 3.03
N LEU A 537 14.21 -7.14 2.64
CA LEU A 537 12.92 -6.84 3.25
C LEU A 537 11.90 -7.94 3.00
N PHE A 538 11.80 -8.46 1.79
CA PHE A 538 10.86 -9.54 1.48
C PHE A 538 11.16 -10.79 2.32
N THR A 539 12.44 -11.14 2.50
CA THR A 539 12.85 -12.22 3.40
C THR A 539 12.41 -11.97 4.85
N ILE A 540 12.59 -10.74 5.36
CA ILE A 540 12.17 -10.37 6.72
C ILE A 540 10.65 -10.43 6.87
N ILE A 541 9.89 -9.91 5.89
CA ILE A 541 8.42 -9.95 5.87
C ILE A 541 7.93 -11.39 5.80
N HIS A 542 8.48 -12.20 4.91
CA HIS A 542 8.10 -13.60 4.74
C HIS A 542 8.32 -14.40 6.03
N ASN A 543 9.47 -14.24 6.68
CA ASN A 543 9.75 -14.90 7.96
C ASN A 543 8.81 -14.45 9.07
N PHE A 544 8.52 -13.15 9.16
CA PHE A 544 7.53 -12.62 10.10
C PHE A 544 6.14 -13.24 9.89
N VAL A 545 5.68 -13.31 8.65
CA VAL A 545 4.38 -13.90 8.30
C VAL A 545 4.35 -15.39 8.63
N LYS A 546 5.42 -16.12 8.29
CA LYS A 546 5.56 -17.54 8.59
C LYS A 546 5.44 -17.81 10.09
N GLU A 547 6.24 -17.11 10.90
CA GLU A 547 6.21 -17.25 12.36
C GLU A 547 4.84 -16.90 12.95
N TYR A 548 4.12 -15.95 12.35
CA TYR A 548 2.77 -15.60 12.77
C TYR A 548 1.75 -16.69 12.40
N ILE A 549 1.81 -17.24 11.19
CA ILE A 549 0.94 -18.35 10.74
C ILE A 549 1.16 -19.59 11.62
N ASP A 550 2.41 -19.88 12.00
CA ASP A 550 2.80 -21.00 12.87
C ASP A 550 2.16 -20.92 14.27
N ILE A 551 1.67 -19.75 14.71
CA ILE A 551 0.92 -19.62 15.97
C ILE A 551 -0.46 -20.27 15.88
N TYR A 552 -1.10 -20.21 14.71
CA TYR A 552 -2.53 -20.53 14.55
C TYR A 552 -2.79 -21.78 13.72
N TYR A 553 -1.89 -22.16 12.81
CA TYR A 553 -2.06 -23.32 11.95
C TYR A 553 -1.01 -24.39 12.26
N GLU A 554 -1.46 -25.54 12.76
CA GLU A 554 -0.59 -26.67 13.10
C GLU A 554 -0.10 -27.43 11.86
N SER A 555 -0.88 -27.41 10.77
CA SER A 555 -0.58 -28.16 9.54
C SER A 555 -1.25 -27.57 8.31
N ASP A 556 -0.84 -28.01 7.13
CA ASP A 556 -1.52 -27.68 5.86
C ASP A 556 -3.00 -28.05 5.88
N ILE A 557 -3.35 -29.18 6.52
CA ILE A 557 -4.74 -29.61 6.69
C ILE A 557 -5.56 -28.56 7.42
N SER A 558 -5.00 -27.91 8.45
CA SER A 558 -5.71 -26.84 9.17
C SER A 558 -5.91 -25.58 8.33
N VAL A 559 -5.08 -25.33 7.31
CA VAL A 559 -5.27 -24.22 6.36
C VAL A 559 -6.32 -24.59 5.30
N ALA A 560 -6.22 -25.80 4.74
CA ALA A 560 -7.17 -26.32 3.77
C ALA A 560 -8.62 -26.38 4.32
N GLN A 561 -8.77 -26.65 5.62
CA GLN A 561 -10.08 -26.72 6.30
C GLN A 561 -10.61 -25.35 6.76
N ASP A 562 -9.84 -24.27 6.60
CA ASP A 562 -10.25 -22.93 6.99
C ASP A 562 -11.15 -22.30 5.93
N GLU A 563 -12.47 -22.46 6.09
CA GLU A 563 -13.46 -21.97 5.14
C GLU A 563 -13.42 -20.44 4.97
N GLU A 564 -13.05 -19.68 5.99
CA GLU A 564 -12.93 -18.21 5.88
C GLU A 564 -11.76 -17.84 4.94
N VAL A 565 -10.61 -18.50 5.07
CA VAL A 565 -9.47 -18.31 4.15
C VAL A 565 -9.82 -18.75 2.72
N GLN A 566 -10.50 -19.88 2.55
CA GLN A 566 -10.89 -20.36 1.21
C GLN A 566 -11.88 -19.41 0.53
N ASN A 567 -12.87 -18.89 1.28
CA ASN A 567 -13.83 -17.93 0.76
C ASN A 567 -13.18 -16.59 0.42
N TRP A 568 -12.25 -16.12 1.28
CA TRP A 568 -11.49 -14.89 1.05
C TRP A 568 -10.71 -14.94 -0.27
N ILE A 569 -9.87 -15.95 -0.46
CA ILE A 569 -9.00 -16.00 -1.63
C ILE A 569 -9.78 -16.24 -2.92
N LYS A 570 -10.85 -17.03 -2.85
CA LYS A 570 -11.76 -17.25 -3.98
C LYS A 570 -12.44 -15.96 -4.41
N GLU A 571 -12.97 -15.17 -3.46
CA GLU A 571 -13.59 -13.88 -3.79
C GLU A 571 -12.55 -12.89 -4.33
N ALA A 572 -11.31 -12.92 -3.82
CA ALA A 572 -10.21 -12.11 -4.37
C ALA A 572 -9.88 -12.48 -5.83
N ASP A 573 -9.85 -13.77 -6.21
CA ASP A 573 -9.66 -14.20 -7.61
C ASP A 573 -10.82 -13.73 -8.51
N GLU A 574 -12.07 -13.86 -8.04
CA GLU A 574 -13.26 -13.38 -8.74
C GLU A 574 -13.23 -11.85 -8.96
N PHE A 575 -12.78 -11.08 -7.97
CA PHE A 575 -12.60 -9.63 -8.06
C PHE A 575 -11.46 -9.21 -8.97
N ASN A 576 -10.55 -10.13 -9.31
CA ASN A 576 -9.48 -9.92 -10.27
C ASN A 576 -9.79 -10.48 -11.67
N TRP A 577 -11.03 -10.90 -11.96
CA TRP A 577 -11.47 -11.41 -13.27
C TRP A 577 -10.83 -12.72 -13.73
N GLY A 578 -10.28 -13.53 -12.82
CA GLY A 578 -9.67 -14.82 -13.16
C GLY A 578 -8.46 -14.73 -14.09
N ASP A 579 -7.66 -15.80 -14.14
CA ASP A 579 -6.36 -15.84 -14.84
C ASP A 579 -5.46 -14.62 -14.54
N LYS A 580 -5.38 -14.22 -13.27
CA LYS A 580 -4.39 -13.25 -12.77
C LYS A 580 -3.34 -13.87 -11.88
N GLY A 581 -3.27 -15.19 -11.81
CA GLY A 581 -2.34 -15.89 -10.91
C GLY A 581 -2.66 -15.71 -9.43
N VAL A 582 -3.85 -15.19 -9.09
CA VAL A 582 -4.39 -15.27 -7.73
C VAL A 582 -4.78 -16.74 -7.48
N PRO A 583 -4.40 -17.34 -6.33
CA PRO A 583 -4.80 -18.71 -6.02
C PRO A 583 -6.32 -18.85 -5.96
N LYS A 584 -6.85 -19.99 -6.40
CA LYS A 584 -8.29 -20.30 -6.27
C LYS A 584 -8.64 -20.91 -4.91
N SER A 585 -7.65 -21.51 -4.27
CA SER A 585 -7.69 -22.03 -2.90
C SER A 585 -6.28 -21.93 -2.31
N ILE A 586 -6.18 -22.00 -0.98
CA ILE A 586 -4.90 -22.01 -0.27
C ILE A 586 -4.88 -23.28 0.60
N GLU A 587 -4.14 -24.29 0.17
CA GLU A 587 -4.12 -25.61 0.81
C GLU A 587 -2.95 -25.82 1.77
N THR A 588 -1.95 -24.93 1.77
CA THR A 588 -0.70 -25.09 2.51
C THR A 588 -0.34 -23.83 3.29
N LYS A 589 0.41 -24.03 4.37
CA LYS A 589 0.96 -22.92 5.17
C LYS A 589 1.95 -22.10 4.35
N GLU A 590 2.73 -22.74 3.49
CA GLU A 590 3.69 -22.08 2.60
C GLU A 590 2.96 -21.13 1.64
N LEU A 591 1.89 -21.59 0.98
CA LEU A 591 1.13 -20.73 0.07
C LEU A 591 0.42 -19.58 0.81
N LEU A 592 -0.15 -19.84 1.99
CA LEU A 592 -0.75 -18.79 2.83
C LEU A 592 0.31 -17.75 3.22
N THR A 593 1.50 -18.20 3.59
CA THR A 593 2.65 -17.35 3.93
C THR A 593 3.04 -16.48 2.74
N GLU A 594 3.19 -17.07 1.56
CA GLU A 594 3.60 -16.35 0.37
C GLU A 594 2.57 -15.28 -0.03
N VAL A 595 1.27 -15.64 -0.06
CA VAL A 595 0.19 -14.69 -0.39
C VAL A 595 0.21 -13.50 0.57
N ILE A 596 0.26 -13.74 1.88
CA ILE A 596 0.26 -12.66 2.87
C ILE A 596 1.54 -11.83 2.81
N ALA A 597 2.70 -12.46 2.60
CA ALA A 597 3.97 -11.76 2.46
C ALA A 597 3.98 -10.83 1.23
N VAL A 598 3.43 -11.27 0.10
CA VAL A 598 3.27 -10.46 -1.12
C VAL A 598 2.34 -9.27 -0.89
N LEU A 599 1.24 -9.47 -0.18
CA LEU A 599 0.30 -8.39 0.16
C LEU A 599 0.95 -7.35 1.09
N ILE A 600 1.66 -7.80 2.14
CA ILE A 600 2.37 -6.91 3.06
C ILE A 600 3.51 -6.17 2.35
N TRP A 601 4.29 -6.86 1.52
CA TRP A 601 5.33 -6.22 0.70
C TRP A 601 4.76 -5.12 -0.19
N THR A 602 3.66 -5.42 -0.89
CA THR A 602 3.06 -4.50 -1.85
C THR A 602 2.52 -3.24 -1.17
N THR A 603 1.84 -3.39 -0.04
CA THR A 603 1.24 -2.28 0.70
C THR A 603 2.26 -1.42 1.45
N THR A 604 3.42 -1.99 1.76
CA THR A 604 4.48 -1.31 2.53
C THR A 604 5.61 -0.86 1.61
N ALA A 605 6.59 -1.71 1.39
CA ALA A 605 7.86 -1.41 0.74
C ALA A 605 7.69 -1.06 -0.74
N GLN A 606 6.89 -1.82 -1.50
CA GLN A 606 6.66 -1.52 -2.92
C GLN A 606 6.06 -0.13 -3.09
N HIS A 607 4.89 0.12 -2.47
CA HIS A 607 4.24 1.43 -2.50
C HIS A 607 5.18 2.55 -2.05
N SER A 608 5.86 2.38 -0.91
CA SER A 608 6.75 3.41 -0.37
C SER A 608 7.90 3.75 -1.33
N SER A 609 8.49 2.74 -1.98
CA SER A 609 9.61 2.94 -2.91
C SER A 609 9.25 3.70 -4.18
N VAL A 610 7.98 3.64 -4.60
CA VAL A 610 7.48 4.28 -5.84
C VAL A 610 6.61 5.51 -5.59
N ASN A 611 6.26 5.80 -4.33
CA ASN A 611 5.41 6.95 -3.97
C ASN A 611 6.21 8.12 -3.36
N PHE A 612 6.95 7.91 -2.27
CA PHE A 612 7.54 9.02 -1.48
C PHE A 612 8.72 9.74 -2.14
N SER A 613 9.24 9.18 -3.23
CA SER A 613 10.31 9.76 -4.02
C SER A 613 9.80 10.64 -5.17
N GLN A 614 8.48 10.73 -5.39
CA GLN A 614 7.89 11.50 -6.49
C GLN A 614 8.32 12.96 -6.44
N TYR A 615 8.20 13.67 -5.31
CA TYR A 615 8.62 15.07 -5.26
C TYR A 615 10.10 15.25 -5.62
N THR A 616 10.98 14.36 -5.16
CA THR A 616 12.42 14.43 -5.47
C THR A 616 12.70 14.31 -6.96
N TYR A 617 12.03 13.41 -7.68
CA TYR A 617 12.37 13.11 -9.07
C TYR A 617 11.41 13.71 -10.11
N THR A 618 10.15 13.96 -9.77
CA THR A 618 9.11 14.35 -10.74
C THR A 618 8.64 15.79 -10.60
N SER A 619 8.97 16.48 -9.50
CA SER A 619 8.57 17.89 -9.35
C SER A 619 9.33 18.83 -10.28
N TYR A 620 10.54 18.44 -10.74
CA TYR A 620 11.33 19.16 -11.74
C TYR A 620 11.05 18.61 -13.15
N SER A 621 10.14 19.28 -13.87
CA SER A 621 9.63 18.81 -15.16
C SER A 621 10.70 18.36 -16.17
N PRO A 622 11.85 19.07 -16.34
CA PRO A 622 12.90 18.62 -17.25
C PRO A 622 13.52 17.24 -16.91
N ASN A 623 13.56 16.87 -15.62
CA ASN A 623 14.08 15.56 -15.19
C ASN A 623 13.11 14.42 -15.53
N ARG A 624 11.80 14.64 -15.33
CA ARG A 624 10.74 13.66 -15.55
C ARG A 624 9.53 14.35 -16.18
N VAL A 625 9.58 14.47 -17.50
CA VAL A 625 8.53 15.13 -18.29
C VAL A 625 7.22 14.36 -18.19
N SER A 626 6.15 14.92 -17.64
CA SER A 626 4.85 14.22 -17.60
C SER A 626 4.09 14.30 -18.93
N LYS A 627 4.30 15.39 -19.66
CA LYS A 627 3.62 15.74 -20.92
C LYS A 627 4.52 16.52 -21.86
N SER A 628 4.41 16.25 -23.16
CA SER A 628 5.05 17.05 -24.23
C SER A 628 4.02 17.73 -25.13
N HIS A 629 4.24 19.02 -25.44
CA HIS A 629 3.46 19.79 -26.42
C HIS A 629 4.06 19.81 -27.83
N ARG A 630 5.18 19.11 -28.04
CA ARG A 630 5.81 18.88 -29.34
C ARG A 630 5.79 17.38 -29.71
N PRO A 631 5.75 17.04 -31.01
CA PRO A 631 5.88 15.66 -31.47
C PRO A 631 7.16 14.97 -30.98
N PRO A 632 7.19 13.63 -30.89
CA PRO A 632 8.40 12.88 -30.55
C PRO A 632 9.56 13.15 -31.49
N LEU A 633 10.77 13.26 -30.93
CA LEU A 633 12.01 13.37 -31.68
C LEU A 633 12.25 12.06 -32.47
N LYS A 634 12.35 12.15 -33.79
CA LYS A 634 12.46 10.98 -34.69
C LYS A 634 13.82 10.87 -35.37
N SER A 635 14.45 11.99 -35.72
CA SER A 635 15.67 12.02 -36.54
C SER A 635 16.68 13.07 -36.07
N TYR A 636 17.97 12.82 -36.29
CA TYR A 636 19.05 13.79 -36.14
C TYR A 636 18.94 15.01 -37.08
N ASP A 637 18.10 14.95 -38.12
CA ASP A 637 17.84 16.08 -39.03
C ASP A 637 16.96 17.17 -38.38
N GLU A 638 16.25 16.84 -37.29
CA GLU A 638 15.42 17.80 -36.57
C GLU A 638 16.26 18.81 -35.78
N LYS A 639 16.10 20.10 -36.10
CA LYS A 639 16.82 21.19 -35.41
C LYS A 639 16.18 21.50 -34.07
N VAL A 640 16.77 20.94 -33.01
CA VAL A 640 16.33 21.16 -31.62
C VAL A 640 17.08 22.34 -31.01
N ASP A 641 16.52 23.54 -31.10
CA ASP A 641 17.02 24.71 -30.37
C ASP A 641 16.40 24.80 -28.95
N GLN A 642 16.79 25.83 -28.20
CA GLN A 642 16.27 26.06 -26.85
C GLN A 642 14.75 26.26 -26.83
N THR A 643 14.18 26.91 -27.84
CA THR A 643 12.74 27.12 -27.94
C THR A 643 12.01 25.80 -28.15
N TYR A 644 12.52 24.95 -29.04
CA TYR A 644 12.00 23.59 -29.26
C TYR A 644 12.00 22.79 -27.94
N LEU A 645 13.10 22.82 -27.18
CA LEU A 645 13.16 22.14 -25.88
C LEU A 645 12.08 22.63 -24.91
N MET A 646 11.93 23.96 -24.78
CA MET A 646 10.92 24.50 -23.87
C MET A 646 9.51 24.15 -24.29
N GLU A 647 9.22 24.18 -25.59
CA GLU A 647 7.92 23.80 -26.14
C GLU A 647 7.65 22.29 -26.05
N SER A 648 8.67 21.46 -25.80
CA SER A 648 8.52 20.02 -25.54
C SER A 648 8.20 19.70 -24.07
N LEU A 649 8.26 20.68 -23.16
CA LEU A 649 7.95 20.50 -21.74
C LEU A 649 6.47 20.77 -21.44
N PRO A 650 5.96 20.42 -20.24
CA PRO A 650 4.66 20.89 -19.80
C PRO A 650 4.64 22.41 -19.64
N THR A 651 3.46 23.02 -19.79
CA THR A 651 3.26 24.46 -19.54
C THR A 651 3.58 24.83 -18.09
N ILE A 652 3.70 26.13 -17.81
CA ILE A 652 3.90 26.66 -16.45
C ILE A 652 2.81 26.15 -15.50
N ALA A 653 1.54 26.21 -15.92
CA ALA A 653 0.42 25.79 -15.09
C ALA A 653 0.36 24.27 -14.88
N GLU A 654 0.73 23.47 -15.87
CA GLU A 654 0.80 22.01 -15.73
C GLU A 654 1.94 21.58 -14.81
N SER A 655 3.12 22.19 -14.95
CA SER A 655 4.29 21.93 -14.09
C SER A 655 4.01 22.32 -12.63
N ALA A 656 3.42 23.50 -12.39
CA ALA A 656 3.04 23.93 -11.05
C ALA A 656 2.01 22.99 -10.41
N ARG A 657 1.03 22.53 -11.19
CA ARG A 657 0.02 21.58 -10.73
C ARG A 657 0.63 20.21 -10.40
N LEU A 658 1.49 19.67 -11.27
CA LEU A 658 2.18 18.41 -11.01
C LEU A 658 3.02 18.51 -9.73
N SER A 659 3.82 19.56 -9.60
CA SER A 659 4.65 19.82 -8.42
C SER A 659 3.82 19.83 -7.13
N GLY A 660 2.70 20.54 -7.11
CA GLY A 660 1.80 20.59 -5.94
C GLY A 660 1.18 19.23 -5.61
N ILE A 661 0.78 18.45 -6.62
CA ILE A 661 0.26 17.08 -6.43
C ILE A 661 1.35 16.21 -5.81
N VAL A 662 2.52 16.12 -6.43
CA VAL A 662 3.57 15.19 -5.96
C VAL A 662 4.17 15.63 -4.62
N ALA A 663 4.09 16.90 -4.26
CA ALA A 663 4.40 17.37 -2.90
C ALA A 663 3.44 16.77 -1.87
N ALA A 664 2.13 16.76 -2.17
CA ALA A 664 1.12 16.14 -1.31
C ALA A 664 1.28 14.61 -1.27
N LEU A 665 1.47 13.97 -2.44
CA LEU A 665 1.62 12.51 -2.51
C LEU A 665 2.91 12.01 -1.84
N SER A 666 3.96 12.84 -1.75
CA SER A 666 5.25 12.45 -1.13
C SER A 666 5.37 12.84 0.35
N SER A 667 4.30 13.36 0.95
CA SER A 667 4.29 13.80 2.34
C SER A 667 3.90 12.65 3.27
N TYR A 668 4.52 12.61 4.45
CA TYR A 668 4.09 11.71 5.53
C TYR A 668 3.19 12.47 6.50
N GLU A 669 2.16 11.80 6.99
CA GLU A 669 1.29 12.33 8.05
C GLU A 669 2.09 12.54 9.35
N PRO A 670 1.78 13.56 10.17
CA PRO A 670 2.48 13.81 11.44
C PRO A 670 2.46 12.62 12.41
N LYS A 671 1.44 11.76 12.31
CA LYS A 671 1.27 10.53 13.11
C LYS A 671 1.40 9.26 12.25
N GLU A 672 2.19 9.32 11.19
CA GLU A 672 2.38 8.19 10.27
C GLU A 672 2.86 6.92 11.00
N VAL A 673 2.35 5.77 10.55
CA VAL A 673 2.72 4.46 11.12
C VAL A 673 3.64 3.77 10.11
N PHE A 674 4.91 3.69 10.46
CA PHE A 674 5.93 3.01 9.66
C PHE A 674 5.97 1.49 9.92
N ILE A 675 6.53 0.75 8.98
CA ILE A 675 6.67 -0.72 9.04
C ILE A 675 7.30 -1.18 10.36
N GLY A 676 6.78 -2.28 10.92
CA GLY A 676 7.21 -2.82 12.21
C GLY A 676 6.56 -2.14 13.42
N LYS A 677 5.77 -1.08 13.22
CA LYS A 677 4.88 -0.50 14.25
C LYS A 677 3.43 -0.91 13.96
N ARG A 678 2.59 -0.91 15.01
CA ARG A 678 1.16 -1.22 14.91
C ARG A 678 0.35 0.04 15.20
N ALA A 679 -0.60 0.37 14.32
CA ALA A 679 -1.50 1.51 14.50
C ALA A 679 -2.53 1.28 15.62
N CYS A 680 -2.90 0.02 15.83
CA CYS A 680 -3.90 -0.44 16.80
C CYS A 680 -3.47 -1.78 17.39
N ASP A 681 -4.02 -2.16 18.55
CA ASP A 681 -3.78 -3.46 19.16
C ASP A 681 -4.99 -4.39 18.94
N LEU A 682 -4.97 -5.10 17.80
CA LEU A 682 -6.02 -6.05 17.38
C LEU A 682 -5.93 -7.41 18.10
N HIS A 683 -4.89 -7.60 18.90
CA HIS A 683 -4.52 -8.84 19.58
C HIS A 683 -4.73 -8.74 21.09
N GLY A 684 -4.46 -7.56 21.66
CA GLY A 684 -4.73 -7.24 23.05
C GLY A 684 -3.65 -7.72 24.03
N PRO A 685 -3.87 -7.53 25.34
CA PRO A 685 -2.84 -7.75 26.36
C PRO A 685 -2.47 -9.22 26.57
N SER A 686 -3.40 -10.16 26.37
CA SER A 686 -3.27 -11.59 26.67
C SER A 686 -2.45 -12.42 25.67
N GLN A 687 -2.00 -11.82 24.56
CA GLN A 687 -1.42 -12.54 23.41
C GLN A 687 0.12 -12.43 23.36
N VAL A 688 0.79 -13.30 24.13
CA VAL A 688 2.24 -13.27 24.36
C VAL A 688 3.04 -13.75 23.13
N LYS A 689 2.55 -14.75 22.38
CA LYS A 689 3.26 -15.33 21.23
C LYS A 689 3.34 -14.32 20.07
N GLU A 690 2.22 -13.69 19.77
CA GLU A 690 2.06 -12.68 18.72
C GLU A 690 2.96 -11.48 19.01
N LYS A 691 2.93 -10.98 20.26
CA LYS A 691 3.82 -9.89 20.70
C LYS A 691 5.30 -10.22 20.50
N LYS A 692 5.71 -11.48 20.73
CA LYS A 692 7.08 -11.93 20.50
C LYS A 692 7.44 -11.88 19.01
N VAL A 693 6.56 -12.37 18.13
CA VAL A 693 6.75 -12.35 16.67
C VAL A 693 6.82 -10.91 16.15
N PHE A 694 5.91 -10.02 16.57
CA PHE A 694 5.98 -8.59 16.22
C PHE A 694 7.27 -7.92 16.72
N ALA A 695 7.73 -8.24 17.93
CA ALA A 695 8.97 -7.71 18.46
C ALA A 695 10.21 -8.21 17.68
N ALA A 696 10.21 -9.47 17.26
CA ALA A 696 11.25 -10.05 16.41
C ALA A 696 11.30 -9.36 15.03
N PHE A 697 10.13 -9.13 14.41
CA PHE A 697 10.03 -8.39 13.15
C PHE A 697 10.59 -6.96 13.28
N ALA A 698 10.20 -6.23 14.33
CA ALA A 698 10.73 -4.89 14.59
C ALA A 698 12.26 -4.88 14.81
N ALA A 699 12.80 -5.91 15.49
CA ALA A 699 14.24 -6.06 15.69
C ALA A 699 14.98 -6.36 14.37
N ALA A 700 14.41 -7.24 13.52
CA ALA A 700 14.96 -7.55 12.20
C ALA A 700 14.99 -6.32 11.30
N LEU A 701 13.90 -5.53 11.26
CA LEU A 701 13.85 -4.26 10.54
C LEU A 701 14.90 -3.25 11.04
N LYS A 702 15.12 -3.18 12.36
CA LYS A 702 16.17 -2.33 12.93
C LYS A 702 17.57 -2.76 12.51
N ALA A 703 17.85 -4.06 12.46
CA ALA A 703 19.13 -4.59 11.98
C ALA A 703 19.32 -4.31 10.48
N TYR A 704 18.29 -4.55 9.68
CA TYR A 704 18.23 -4.20 8.26
C TYR A 704 18.53 -2.71 8.02
N GLY A 705 17.90 -1.81 8.80
CA GLY A 705 18.12 -0.37 8.68
C GLY A 705 19.58 0.04 8.90
N LYS A 706 20.30 -0.62 9.82
CA LYS A 706 21.74 -0.39 10.03
C LYS A 706 22.56 -0.84 8.83
N ARG A 707 22.21 -1.97 8.20
CA ARG A 707 22.89 -2.44 6.98
C ARG A 707 22.66 -1.49 5.80
N VAL A 708 21.44 -0.94 5.63
CA VAL A 708 21.17 0.13 4.64
C VAL A 708 22.08 1.33 4.88
N GLU A 709 22.17 1.78 6.13
CA GLU A 709 23.01 2.92 6.53
C GLU A 709 24.49 2.65 6.25
N GLU A 710 25.00 1.48 6.60
CA GLU A 710 26.37 1.06 6.32
C GLU A 710 26.66 1.07 4.81
N ARG A 711 25.81 0.44 4.00
CA ARG A 711 25.94 0.47 2.53
C ARG A 711 26.00 1.91 2.01
N ASN A 712 25.07 2.76 2.44
CA ASN A 712 24.98 4.14 1.99
C ASN A 712 26.18 4.99 2.42
N ASN A 713 26.90 4.61 3.48
CA ASN A 713 28.06 5.35 3.97
C ASN A 713 29.41 4.82 3.46
N THR A 714 29.47 3.58 2.98
CA THR A 714 30.73 2.87 2.70
C THR A 714 31.00 2.60 1.22
N LEU A 715 29.98 2.39 0.39
CA LEU A 715 30.17 2.05 -1.02
C LEU A 715 30.29 3.29 -1.91
N VAL A 716 31.27 3.30 -2.82
CA VAL A 716 31.72 4.47 -3.62
C VAL A 716 30.56 5.21 -4.31
N GLY A 717 29.69 4.50 -5.03
CA GLY A 717 28.53 5.13 -5.69
C GLY A 717 27.38 5.52 -4.73
N ARG A 718 27.21 4.80 -3.62
CA ARG A 718 26.11 5.05 -2.67
C ARG A 718 26.41 6.17 -1.69
N LYS A 719 27.68 6.42 -1.38
CA LYS A 719 28.11 7.57 -0.57
C LYS A 719 27.74 8.90 -1.23
N GLU A 720 27.82 8.96 -2.56
CA GLU A 720 27.45 10.14 -3.34
C GLU A 720 25.93 10.20 -3.61
N SER A 721 25.28 9.05 -3.82
CA SER A 721 23.85 8.95 -4.09
C SER A 721 23.18 7.89 -3.20
N PRO A 722 22.92 8.20 -1.92
CA PRO A 722 22.34 7.23 -0.99
C PRO A 722 20.91 6.86 -1.40
N TYR A 723 20.56 5.57 -1.28
CA TYR A 723 19.19 5.11 -1.48
C TYR A 723 18.50 4.91 -0.13
N ILE A 724 17.48 5.73 0.14
CA ILE A 724 16.86 5.83 1.48
C ILE A 724 15.39 5.41 1.50
N TRP A 725 14.76 5.22 0.34
CA TRP A 725 13.30 5.06 0.22
C TRP A 725 12.79 3.74 0.81
N LEU A 726 13.67 2.74 0.94
CA LEU A 726 13.41 1.48 1.64
C LEU A 726 14.09 1.40 3.01
N THR A 727 14.38 2.53 3.66
CA THR A 727 14.72 2.52 5.10
C THR A 727 13.45 2.32 5.94
N PRO A 728 13.49 1.60 7.07
CA PRO A 728 12.28 1.34 7.87
C PRO A 728 11.54 2.60 8.32
N GLN A 729 12.24 3.73 8.47
CA GLN A 729 11.67 5.02 8.85
C GLN A 729 10.98 5.76 7.70
N LYS A 730 11.02 5.21 6.49
CA LYS A 730 10.39 5.77 5.28
C LYS A 730 9.38 4.84 4.63
N ILE A 731 9.23 3.62 5.15
CA ILE A 731 8.26 2.64 4.66
C ILE A 731 7.00 2.73 5.52
N THR A 732 5.88 3.15 4.94
CA THR A 732 4.59 3.17 5.63
C THR A 732 4.06 1.75 5.83
N ASN A 733 3.16 1.58 6.81
CA ASN A 733 2.58 0.28 7.11
C ASN A 733 1.47 -0.12 6.14
N SER A 734 0.88 0.84 5.41
CA SER A 734 -0.18 0.63 4.42
C SER A 734 -0.14 1.67 3.31
N ILE A 735 -0.98 1.47 2.28
CA ILE A 735 -1.25 2.46 1.22
C ILE A 735 -2.18 3.53 1.80
N ALA A 736 -1.56 4.57 2.36
CA ALA A 736 -2.23 5.61 3.14
C ALA A 736 -1.93 7.03 2.62
N ILE A 737 -1.28 7.08 1.45
CA ILE A 737 -0.41 8.11 0.84
C ILE A 737 0.94 8.28 1.52
#